data_AF-A0A7C4SKC8-F1
#
_entry.id   AF-A0A7C4SKC8-F1
#
_cell.length_a   1.000
_cell.length_b   1.000
_cell.length_c   1.000
_cell.angle_alpha   90.00
_cell.angle_beta   90.00
_cell.angle_gamma   90.00
#
_symmetry.space_group_name_H-M   'P 1'
#
loop_
_entity.id
_entity.type
_entity.pdbx_description
1 polymer ?
#
loop_
_entity_poly.entity_id
_entity_poly.type
_entity_poly.pdbx_seq_one_letter_code
_entity_poly.pdbx_strand_id
1 'polypeptide(L)'
;MSVLSNFLRKNWDYLSLAAIIAYATLSIKTFYRPGIPIGWDHPNYINQAWFTLRYLLPKGRLLGWDPLNQYGWPLNQFYYCGPHSYVALLAYSLLNFTDFYTIYKLALNIVYVSYAPSIYVYVRALTADRTGAVVATLLAVTVFPGESAWLDAGLRQIYEVGMWGQSMGIVFSFVALALMTRTVDLDLGLKWLVACIWAAFFSSTTMVTHPMVFYSLAISIAVLITMRVLSLNARIFWRTVLDYTLIICFTLAFSAFWLIPMLKYNRMYHNLVWNIKWDVGKRAIIDILETFKPYSWLIIPLALLPIPIRVLVYTRAVKTGLKEKLGIVSLIMGFSIFAASLVTVNPSTILLAIPFLLAGYTVYKDECYHPLISSILLLWIGAGYESFRIGWVDLTRVIPFHEELAFGKCVALARYMLISLASIGFSRMTYILKKTCMKKFSRTASIMLCSISALILIGASLSSQLETTDIAYPVNGRVVFQLSIDYSLSAKVDELIDWIQHSSKSNTYILIQDTLGVVNPPSHYVYLVSLMSNVPTIGGIYGTRYITDPIANTEGNRILSIGANMLANDLEKLDVLARELGITYIAVIDPSLKNALNRNGYLKVFSNDLFEVFRMKTFNPIASIENSTATVRVLNYTVDNVVLEFRGAKVNDRLRVRMVYYPELSVKVNGRPVTVIPYYPPNLSKTIGVRVPFMEILLPSMNGIVRITYEPDVISHTTSLATLIFSLAVTSILFLRRAVKYVYLRRFYH
;
A
#
# COMPACT_ATOMS: atom_id res chain seq x y z
N MET A 1 -24.74 43.90 -0.45
CA MET A 1 -23.62 42.94 -0.58
C MET A 1 -23.99 41.92 -1.64
N SER A 2 -23.16 41.75 -2.67
CA SER A 2 -23.48 40.91 -3.85
C SER A 2 -23.67 39.43 -3.49
N VAL A 3 -24.50 38.72 -4.26
CA VAL A 3 -24.71 37.26 -4.15
C VAL A 3 -23.37 36.51 -4.12
N LEU A 4 -22.40 36.99 -4.90
CA LEU A 4 -21.03 36.46 -4.94
C LEU A 4 -20.29 36.59 -3.60
N SER A 5 -20.37 37.74 -2.92
CA SER A 5 -19.71 37.94 -1.62
C SER A 5 -20.26 36.98 -0.56
N ASN A 6 -21.57 36.75 -0.55
CA ASN A 6 -22.20 35.79 0.37
C ASN A 6 -21.83 34.34 0.03
N PHE A 7 -21.77 34.00 -1.27
CA PHE A 7 -21.33 32.67 -1.71
C PHE A 7 -19.89 32.38 -1.31
N LEU A 8 -18.97 33.30 -1.58
CA LEU A 8 -17.55 33.20 -1.21
C LEU A 8 -17.38 33.03 0.29
N ARG A 9 -18.07 33.85 1.09
CA ARG A 9 -17.99 33.77 2.56
C ARG A 9 -18.53 32.45 3.12
N LYS A 10 -19.54 31.85 2.48
CA LYS A 10 -20.17 30.60 2.96
C LYS A 10 -19.36 29.36 2.60
N ASN A 11 -18.67 29.38 1.45
CA ASN A 11 -18.02 28.21 0.84
C ASN A 11 -16.50 28.37 0.68
N TRP A 12 -15.87 29.35 1.33
CA TRP A 12 -14.44 29.63 1.19
C TRP A 12 -13.57 28.40 1.43
N ASP A 13 -13.96 27.53 2.37
CA ASP A 13 -13.20 26.34 2.72
C ASP A 13 -13.21 25.28 1.62
N TYR A 14 -14.33 25.13 0.89
CA TYR A 14 -14.40 24.27 -0.28
C TYR A 14 -13.61 24.84 -1.47
N LEU A 15 -13.62 26.16 -1.63
CA LEU A 15 -12.81 26.83 -2.65
C LEU A 15 -11.31 26.67 -2.36
N SER A 16 -10.90 26.82 -1.09
CA SER A 16 -9.52 26.55 -0.66
C SER A 16 -9.13 25.09 -0.89
N LEU A 17 -10.01 24.14 -0.57
CA LEU A 17 -9.77 22.72 -0.86
C LEU A 17 -9.55 22.48 -2.35
N ALA A 18 -10.40 23.04 -3.22
CA ALA A 18 -10.26 22.93 -4.67
C ALA A 18 -8.94 23.56 -5.18
N ALA A 19 -8.55 24.72 -4.63
CA ALA A 19 -7.29 25.36 -4.95
C ALA A 19 -6.07 24.52 -4.51
N ILE A 20 -6.12 23.89 -3.34
CA ILE A 20 -5.04 23.02 -2.84
C ILE A 20 -4.94 21.72 -3.66
N ILE A 21 -6.08 21.16 -4.10
CA ILE A 21 -6.13 20.02 -5.02
C ILE A 21 -5.44 20.41 -6.34
N ALA A 22 -5.79 21.55 -6.92
CA ALA A 22 -5.16 22.05 -8.14
C ALA A 22 -3.65 22.30 -7.94
N TYR A 23 -3.26 22.89 -6.81
CA TYR A 23 -1.87 23.10 -6.42
C TYR A 23 -1.09 21.78 -6.38
N ALA A 24 -1.61 20.75 -5.70
CA ALA A 24 -0.98 19.44 -5.63
C ALA A 24 -0.87 18.76 -7.02
N THR A 25 -1.92 18.82 -7.84
CA THR A 25 -1.88 18.30 -9.22
C THR A 25 -0.82 19.01 -10.05
N LEU A 26 -0.70 20.34 -9.93
CA LEU A 26 0.29 21.13 -10.67
C LEU A 26 1.72 20.89 -10.20
N SER A 27 1.94 20.52 -8.94
CA SER A 27 3.27 20.15 -8.41
C SER A 27 3.91 18.98 -9.15
N ILE A 28 3.11 18.09 -9.73
CA ILE A 28 3.61 16.89 -10.42
C ILE A 28 3.35 16.91 -11.93
N LYS A 29 3.19 18.10 -12.54
CA LYS A 29 2.77 18.21 -13.95
C LYS A 29 3.67 17.52 -14.97
N THR A 30 4.98 17.48 -14.73
CA THR A 30 6.00 16.79 -15.56
C THR A 30 5.88 15.26 -15.52
N PHE A 31 5.11 14.72 -14.56
CA PHE A 31 4.85 13.29 -14.44
C PHE A 31 4.12 12.72 -15.66
N TYR A 32 3.43 13.58 -16.42
CA TYR A 32 2.72 13.23 -17.65
C TYR A 32 3.58 13.33 -18.93
N ARG A 33 4.89 13.58 -18.83
CA ARG A 33 5.82 13.40 -19.97
C ARG A 33 5.80 11.93 -20.46
N PRO A 34 6.27 11.62 -21.68
CA PRO A 34 6.35 10.24 -22.16
C PRO A 34 7.18 9.32 -21.24
N GLY A 35 6.95 8.01 -21.31
CA GLY A 35 7.60 7.01 -20.45
C GLY A 35 6.79 6.62 -19.22
N ILE A 36 7.37 5.82 -18.32
CA ILE A 36 6.71 5.35 -17.09
C ILE A 36 7.55 5.66 -15.86
N PRO A 37 6.96 5.75 -14.65
CA PRO A 37 7.74 5.71 -13.42
C PRO A 37 8.46 4.36 -13.32
N ILE A 38 9.77 4.37 -13.08
CA ILE A 38 10.58 3.13 -13.00
C ILE A 38 11.22 2.90 -11.63
N GLY A 39 10.99 3.77 -10.65
CA GLY A 39 11.52 3.58 -9.30
C GLY A 39 11.04 2.27 -8.67
N TRP A 40 11.99 1.44 -8.23
CA TRP A 40 11.77 0.20 -7.45
C TRP A 40 10.54 -0.61 -7.92
N ASP A 41 9.42 -0.55 -7.19
CA ASP A 41 8.27 -1.45 -7.33
C ASP A 41 7.33 -1.08 -8.48
N HIS A 42 7.45 0.12 -9.07
CA HIS A 42 6.52 0.58 -10.12
C HIS A 42 6.29 -0.42 -11.26
N PRO A 43 7.34 -1.00 -11.88
CA PRO A 43 7.18 -1.98 -12.97
C PRO A 43 6.32 -3.19 -12.57
N ASN A 44 6.46 -3.68 -11.34
CA ASN A 44 5.62 -4.76 -10.84
C ASN A 44 4.16 -4.32 -10.69
N TYR A 45 3.88 -3.16 -10.09
CA TYR A 45 2.52 -2.65 -9.98
C TYR A 45 1.84 -2.47 -11.35
N ILE A 46 2.60 -2.03 -12.35
CA ILE A 46 2.14 -1.89 -13.75
C ILE A 46 1.77 -3.27 -14.31
N ASN A 47 2.65 -4.26 -14.15
CA ASN A 47 2.40 -5.63 -14.61
C ASN A 47 1.13 -6.23 -13.98
N GLN A 48 1.03 -6.20 -12.64
CA GLN A 48 -0.12 -6.77 -11.93
C GLN A 48 -1.44 -6.04 -12.26
N ALA A 49 -1.41 -4.71 -12.39
CA ALA A 49 -2.57 -3.94 -12.80
C ALA A 49 -3.02 -4.28 -14.24
N TRP A 50 -2.08 -4.47 -15.16
CA TRP A 50 -2.40 -4.88 -16.52
C TRP A 50 -2.99 -6.28 -16.58
N PHE A 51 -2.40 -7.25 -15.88
CA PHE A 51 -2.97 -8.61 -15.81
C PHE A 51 -4.35 -8.62 -15.19
N THR A 52 -4.56 -7.81 -14.16
CA THR A 52 -5.89 -7.61 -13.55
C THR A 52 -6.89 -7.06 -14.58
N LEU A 53 -6.51 -6.03 -15.32
CA LEU A 53 -7.33 -5.42 -16.37
C LEU A 53 -7.70 -6.40 -17.49
N ARG A 54 -6.71 -7.15 -18.00
CA ARG A 54 -6.87 -7.98 -19.20
C ARG A 54 -7.47 -9.35 -18.93
N TYR A 55 -7.17 -9.97 -17.79
CA TYR A 55 -7.50 -11.39 -17.54
C TYR A 55 -8.45 -11.63 -16.36
N LEU A 56 -8.51 -10.70 -15.40
CA LEU A 56 -9.32 -10.87 -14.19
C LEU A 56 -10.64 -10.11 -14.25
N LEU A 57 -10.59 -8.80 -14.51
CA LEU A 57 -11.79 -7.95 -14.57
C LEU A 57 -12.86 -8.44 -15.55
N PRO A 58 -12.54 -8.89 -16.79
CA PRO A 58 -13.56 -9.40 -17.71
C PRO A 58 -14.32 -10.63 -17.20
N LYS A 59 -13.74 -11.36 -16.24
CA LYS A 59 -14.35 -12.52 -15.59
C LYS A 59 -14.98 -12.19 -14.23
N GLY A 60 -15.09 -10.91 -13.86
CA GLY A 60 -15.72 -10.47 -12.60
C GLY A 60 -14.95 -10.87 -11.34
N ARG A 61 -13.62 -10.98 -11.43
CA ARG A 61 -12.75 -11.40 -10.31
C ARG A 61 -11.56 -10.48 -10.15
N LEU A 62 -10.96 -10.51 -8.96
CA LEU A 62 -9.79 -9.70 -8.58
C LEU A 62 -8.57 -10.55 -8.22
N LEU A 63 -8.74 -11.87 -8.08
CA LEU A 63 -7.66 -12.83 -7.83
C LEU A 63 -7.51 -13.77 -9.03
N GLY A 64 -6.29 -14.28 -9.22
CA GLY A 64 -5.98 -15.20 -10.31
C GLY A 64 -4.65 -15.91 -10.11
N TRP A 65 -4.16 -16.50 -11.19
CA TRP A 65 -2.90 -17.23 -11.25
C TRP A 65 -2.07 -16.75 -12.43
N ASP A 66 -0.84 -16.33 -12.15
CA ASP A 66 0.12 -15.94 -13.16
C ASP A 66 1.17 -17.04 -13.37
N PRO A 67 1.08 -17.84 -14.44
CA PRO A 67 2.07 -18.87 -14.75
C PRO A 67 3.34 -18.32 -15.42
N LEU A 68 3.36 -17.03 -15.76
CA LEU A 68 4.48 -16.41 -16.48
C LEU A 68 5.61 -15.98 -15.56
N ASN A 69 5.33 -15.78 -14.27
CA ASN A 69 6.31 -15.35 -13.29
C ASN A 69 6.42 -16.35 -12.12
N GLN A 70 7.60 -16.38 -11.50
CA GLN A 70 7.86 -17.10 -10.24
C GLN A 70 7.42 -18.58 -10.20
N TYR A 71 7.52 -19.30 -11.32
CA TYR A 71 7.02 -20.68 -11.44
C TYR A 71 5.52 -20.82 -11.17
N GLY A 72 4.73 -19.77 -11.42
CA GLY A 72 3.33 -19.71 -11.04
C GLY A 72 3.12 -19.03 -9.70
N TRP A 73 2.41 -17.89 -9.72
CA TRP A 73 2.13 -17.07 -8.55
C TRP A 73 0.63 -16.75 -8.44
N PRO A 74 0.03 -16.79 -7.24
CA PRO A 74 -1.36 -16.39 -7.02
C PRO A 74 -1.47 -14.85 -7.05
N LEU A 75 -1.83 -14.36 -8.23
CA LEU A 75 -1.97 -12.96 -8.56
C LEU A 75 -2.92 -12.26 -7.58
N ASN A 76 -2.47 -11.12 -7.04
CA ASN A 76 -3.21 -10.25 -6.12
C ASN A 76 -3.59 -10.85 -4.75
N GLN A 77 -3.12 -12.05 -4.42
CA GLN A 77 -3.49 -12.70 -3.16
C GLN A 77 -2.54 -12.35 -2.01
N PHE A 78 -1.24 -12.62 -2.17
CA PHE A 78 -0.25 -12.38 -1.11
C PHE A 78 0.36 -10.99 -1.17
N TYR A 79 0.43 -10.40 -2.37
CA TYR A 79 0.65 -8.98 -2.56
C TYR A 79 -0.71 -8.33 -2.77
N TYR A 80 -1.09 -7.46 -1.85
CA TYR A 80 -2.42 -6.87 -1.67
C TYR A 80 -3.07 -6.40 -3.00
N CYS A 81 -4.35 -6.74 -3.21
CA CYS A 81 -5.03 -6.56 -4.50
C CYS A 81 -5.50 -5.12 -4.82
N GLY A 82 -5.62 -4.27 -3.80
CA GLY A 82 -6.26 -2.96 -3.88
C GLY A 82 -5.64 -2.02 -4.92
N PRO A 83 -4.32 -1.79 -4.92
CA PRO A 83 -3.68 -0.86 -5.85
C PRO A 83 -3.84 -1.31 -7.31
N HIS A 84 -3.65 -2.60 -7.57
CA HIS A 84 -3.75 -3.19 -8.91
C HIS A 84 -5.18 -3.14 -9.43
N SER A 85 -6.15 -3.48 -8.57
CA SER A 85 -7.57 -3.41 -8.88
C SER A 85 -8.03 -1.97 -9.14
N TYR A 86 -7.52 -1.00 -8.38
CA TYR A 86 -7.82 0.41 -8.58
C TYR A 86 -7.37 0.91 -9.96
N VAL A 87 -6.11 0.67 -10.33
CA VAL A 87 -5.60 1.04 -11.66
C VAL A 87 -6.39 0.32 -12.75
N ALA A 88 -6.65 -0.98 -12.58
CA ALA A 88 -7.40 -1.76 -13.55
C ALA A 88 -8.85 -1.25 -13.73
N LEU A 89 -9.55 -0.90 -12.65
CA LEU A 89 -10.91 -0.34 -12.73
C LEU A 89 -10.92 1.06 -13.34
N LEU A 90 -9.94 1.90 -13.00
CA LEU A 90 -9.78 3.21 -13.62
C LEU A 90 -9.49 3.07 -15.11
N ALA A 91 -8.60 2.14 -15.48
CA ALA A 91 -8.27 1.84 -16.85
C ALA A 91 -9.48 1.31 -17.60
N TYR A 92 -10.21 0.36 -17.03
CA TYR A 92 -11.44 -0.15 -17.63
C TYR A 92 -12.44 0.97 -17.96
N SER A 93 -12.55 1.96 -17.07
CA SER A 93 -13.43 3.12 -17.24
C SER A 93 -12.92 4.13 -18.27
N LEU A 94 -11.61 4.15 -18.54
CA LEU A 94 -10.93 5.16 -19.38
C LEU A 94 -10.24 4.58 -20.62
N LEU A 95 -10.39 3.29 -20.91
CA LEU A 95 -9.66 2.51 -21.92
C LEU A 95 -9.68 3.14 -23.32
N ASN A 96 -10.72 3.91 -23.65
CA ASN A 96 -10.90 4.55 -24.96
C ASN A 96 -10.50 6.04 -24.99
N PHE A 97 -10.04 6.60 -23.87
CA PHE A 97 -9.69 8.02 -23.77
C PHE A 97 -8.18 8.26 -23.80
N THR A 98 -7.38 7.33 -23.28
CA THR A 98 -5.92 7.45 -23.24
C THR A 98 -5.26 6.08 -23.02
N ASP A 99 -3.93 6.01 -23.14
CA ASP A 99 -3.17 4.78 -22.95
C ASP A 99 -3.10 4.35 -21.48
N PHE A 100 -2.82 3.06 -21.27
CA PHE A 100 -2.76 2.46 -19.93
C PHE A 100 -1.71 3.08 -19.01
N TYR A 101 -0.55 3.47 -19.54
CA TYR A 101 0.52 4.04 -18.74
C TYR A 101 0.19 5.46 -18.28
N THR A 102 -0.49 6.24 -19.13
CA THR A 102 -1.06 7.53 -18.73
C THR A 102 -2.12 7.35 -17.65
N ILE A 103 -2.96 6.31 -17.73
CA ILE A 103 -3.93 5.98 -16.67
C ILE A 103 -3.25 5.59 -15.36
N TYR A 104 -2.16 4.81 -15.43
CA TYR A 104 -1.37 4.47 -14.24
C TYR A 104 -0.84 5.73 -13.53
N LYS A 105 -0.27 6.68 -14.29
CA LYS A 105 0.17 7.97 -13.72
C LYS A 105 -0.98 8.79 -13.14
N LEU A 106 -2.14 8.78 -13.81
CA LEU A 106 -3.35 9.42 -13.31
C LEU A 106 -3.82 8.81 -11.98
N ALA A 107 -3.77 7.48 -11.85
CA ALA A 107 -4.09 6.78 -10.60
C ALA A 107 -3.18 7.25 -9.45
N LEU A 108 -1.86 7.34 -9.68
CA LEU A 108 -0.91 7.84 -8.68
C LEU A 108 -1.19 9.30 -8.29
N ASN A 109 -1.49 10.16 -9.27
CA ASN A 109 -1.88 11.55 -9.03
C ASN A 109 -3.14 11.63 -8.16
N ILE A 110 -4.19 10.86 -8.49
CA ILE A 110 -5.42 10.82 -7.70
C ILE A 110 -5.12 10.37 -6.26
N VAL A 111 -4.27 9.36 -6.06
CA VAL A 111 -3.88 8.91 -4.71
C VAL A 111 -3.19 10.03 -3.94
N TYR A 112 -2.19 10.69 -4.53
CA TYR A 112 -1.47 11.80 -3.90
C TYR A 112 -2.42 12.97 -3.55
N VAL A 113 -3.26 13.38 -4.49
CA VAL A 113 -4.17 14.49 -4.28
C VAL A 113 -5.30 14.13 -3.30
N SER A 114 -5.65 12.85 -3.16
CA SER A 114 -6.70 12.40 -2.23
C SER A 114 -6.34 12.54 -0.76
N TYR A 115 -5.07 12.82 -0.41
CA TYR A 115 -4.70 13.28 0.93
C TYR A 115 -5.47 14.54 1.35
N ALA A 116 -5.62 15.49 0.44
CA ALA A 116 -6.31 16.75 0.68
C ALA A 116 -7.77 16.57 1.18
N PRO A 117 -8.68 15.90 0.43
CA PRO A 117 -10.05 15.70 0.87
C PRO A 117 -10.18 14.71 2.03
N SER A 118 -9.35 13.66 2.11
CA SER A 118 -9.47 12.66 3.19
C SER A 118 -9.17 13.27 4.57
N ILE A 119 -8.08 14.02 4.69
CA ILE A 119 -7.72 14.68 5.95
C ILE A 119 -8.67 15.84 6.27
N TYR A 120 -9.16 16.55 5.24
CA TYR A 120 -10.17 17.60 5.40
C TYR A 120 -11.42 17.04 6.09
N VAL A 121 -11.96 15.94 5.57
CA VAL A 121 -13.18 15.32 6.10
C VAL A 121 -12.96 14.80 7.52
N TYR A 122 -11.79 14.22 7.81
CA TYR A 122 -11.42 13.78 9.16
C TYR A 122 -11.35 14.92 10.18
N VAL A 123 -10.61 16.00 9.89
CA VAL A 123 -10.51 17.15 10.80
C VAL A 123 -11.88 17.84 10.97
N ARG A 124 -12.68 17.92 9.91
CA ARG A 124 -14.07 18.41 9.99
C ARG A 124 -14.97 17.50 10.80
N ALA A 125 -14.78 16.18 10.72
CA ALA A 125 -15.55 15.24 11.50
C ALA A 125 -15.27 15.40 13.00
N LEU A 126 -13.99 15.51 13.37
CA LEU A 126 -13.57 15.63 14.76
C LEU A 126 -13.89 16.99 15.40
N THR A 127 -13.66 18.09 14.68
CA THR A 127 -13.63 19.43 15.32
C THR A 127 -14.69 20.40 14.83
N ALA A 128 -15.37 20.06 13.72
CA ALA A 128 -16.18 20.99 12.93
C ALA A 128 -15.44 22.25 12.42
N ASP A 129 -14.12 22.32 12.58
CA ASP A 129 -13.30 23.49 12.29
C ASP A 129 -12.91 23.57 10.82
N ARG A 130 -13.32 24.66 10.16
CA ARG A 130 -13.04 24.90 8.75
C ARG A 130 -11.59 25.27 8.49
N THR A 131 -11.01 26.10 9.36
CA THR A 131 -9.64 26.59 9.21
C THR A 131 -8.65 25.47 9.48
N GLY A 132 -8.87 24.70 10.54
CA GLY A 132 -8.07 23.51 10.82
C GLY A 132 -8.10 22.53 9.64
N ALA A 133 -9.28 22.26 9.08
CA ALA A 133 -9.39 21.34 7.95
C ALA A 133 -8.64 21.82 6.69
N VAL A 134 -8.72 23.11 6.32
CA VAL A 134 -7.98 23.66 5.16
C VAL A 134 -6.47 23.62 5.39
N VAL A 135 -6.01 23.92 6.60
CA VAL A 135 -4.58 23.82 6.94
C VAL A 135 -4.09 22.37 6.90
N ALA A 136 -4.90 21.43 7.40
CA ALA A 136 -4.57 20.00 7.32
C ALA A 136 -4.40 19.55 5.88
N THR A 137 -5.31 19.97 5.00
CA THR A 137 -5.25 19.71 3.56
C THR A 137 -3.95 20.24 2.93
N LEU A 138 -3.56 21.49 3.22
CA LEU A 138 -2.33 22.08 2.69
C LEU A 138 -1.09 21.30 3.15
N LEU A 139 -1.01 21.01 4.46
CA LEU A 139 0.13 20.30 5.05
C LEU A 139 0.21 18.85 4.57
N ALA A 140 -0.92 18.17 4.37
CA ALA A 140 -0.94 16.77 3.92
C ALA A 140 -0.46 16.59 2.47
N VAL A 141 -0.64 17.59 1.60
CA VAL A 141 -0.08 17.55 0.24
C VAL A 141 1.31 18.17 0.15
N THR A 142 1.81 18.82 1.19
CA THR A 142 3.15 19.43 1.18
C THR A 142 4.23 18.36 1.20
N VAL A 143 5.12 18.40 0.21
CA VAL A 143 6.25 17.47 0.08
C VAL A 143 7.47 18.08 0.74
N PHE A 144 7.72 17.68 1.99
CA PHE A 144 8.82 18.20 2.80
C PHE A 144 10.18 17.66 2.31
N PRO A 145 11.27 18.46 2.32
CA PRO A 145 12.58 17.99 1.90
C PRO A 145 13.09 16.80 2.71
N GLY A 146 12.78 16.78 4.01
CA GLY A 146 13.11 15.69 4.91
C GLY A 146 12.21 14.45 4.82
N GLU A 147 11.21 14.43 3.93
CA GLU A 147 10.30 13.29 3.80
C GLU A 147 11.05 12.00 3.42
N SER A 148 10.83 10.94 4.19
CA SER A 148 11.39 9.61 3.93
C SER A 148 10.58 8.86 2.88
N ALA A 149 11.23 8.47 1.79
CA ALA A 149 10.62 7.65 0.74
C ALA A 149 10.17 6.26 1.25
N TRP A 150 10.64 5.81 2.41
CA TRP A 150 10.37 4.49 2.96
C TRP A 150 9.28 4.44 4.04
N LEU A 151 9.10 5.53 4.79
CA LEU A 151 8.32 5.51 6.03
C LEU A 151 7.19 6.54 6.08
N ASP A 152 7.26 7.62 5.32
CA ASP A 152 6.31 8.73 5.46
C ASP A 152 5.06 8.61 4.59
N ALA A 153 5.10 7.71 3.60
CA ALA A 153 4.03 7.51 2.62
C ALA A 153 3.53 8.80 1.96
N GLY A 154 4.38 9.80 1.76
CA GLY A 154 4.05 10.96 0.93
C GLY A 154 4.46 10.78 -0.52
N LEU A 155 4.59 11.88 -1.26
CA LEU A 155 4.87 11.84 -2.69
C LEU A 155 6.21 11.17 -3.03
N ARG A 156 7.23 11.33 -2.17
CA ARG A 156 8.54 10.70 -2.42
C ARG A 156 8.44 9.18 -2.41
N GLN A 157 7.64 8.61 -1.50
CA GLN A 157 7.39 7.18 -1.50
C GLN A 157 6.60 6.73 -2.74
N ILE A 158 5.58 7.51 -3.13
CA ILE A 158 4.75 7.21 -4.29
C ILE A 158 5.60 7.10 -5.55
N TYR A 159 6.59 7.98 -5.70
CA TYR A 159 7.37 8.14 -6.94
C TYR A 159 8.74 7.43 -6.93
N GLU A 160 9.52 7.52 -5.84
CA GLU A 160 10.88 6.96 -5.80
C GLU A 160 10.87 5.44 -5.59
N VAL A 161 9.93 4.95 -4.77
CA VAL A 161 9.87 3.53 -4.36
C VAL A 161 8.71 2.78 -5.03
N GLY A 162 7.63 3.47 -5.40
CA GLY A 162 6.43 2.82 -5.93
C GLY A 162 5.58 2.11 -4.87
N MET A 163 5.82 2.35 -3.57
CA MET A 163 4.99 1.82 -2.46
C MET A 163 3.70 2.63 -2.23
N TRP A 164 3.08 3.13 -3.30
CA TRP A 164 1.93 4.04 -3.22
C TRP A 164 0.64 3.37 -2.70
N GLY A 165 0.57 2.04 -2.65
CA GLY A 165 -0.51 1.31 -1.97
C GLY A 165 -0.61 1.68 -0.48
N GLN A 166 0.54 1.92 0.19
CA GLN A 166 0.55 2.43 1.57
C GLN A 166 -0.15 3.80 1.65
N SER A 167 0.18 4.72 0.74
CA SER A 167 -0.42 6.05 0.69
C SER A 167 -1.93 6.02 0.47
N MET A 168 -2.37 5.18 -0.48
CA MET A 168 -3.79 4.96 -0.76
C MET A 168 -4.54 4.37 0.46
N GLY A 169 -3.92 3.44 1.19
CA GLY A 169 -4.47 2.93 2.44
C GLY A 169 -4.65 4.03 3.50
N ILE A 170 -3.74 5.00 3.59
CA ILE A 170 -3.84 6.10 4.57
C ILE A 170 -5.00 7.02 4.21
N VAL A 171 -5.16 7.36 2.93
CA VAL A 171 -6.30 8.14 2.42
C VAL A 171 -7.62 7.50 2.86
N PHE A 172 -7.80 6.20 2.61
CA PHE A 172 -9.02 5.50 3.01
C PHE A 172 -9.19 5.39 4.52
N SER A 173 -8.09 5.25 5.27
CA SER A 173 -8.13 5.22 6.74
C SER A 173 -8.70 6.51 7.32
N PHE A 174 -8.31 7.67 6.80
CA PHE A 174 -8.87 8.94 7.28
C PHE A 174 -10.35 9.11 6.94
N VAL A 175 -10.79 8.66 5.76
CA VAL A 175 -12.23 8.67 5.42
C VAL A 175 -13.02 7.73 6.32
N ALA A 176 -12.50 6.52 6.57
CA ALA A 176 -13.11 5.55 7.48
C ALA A 176 -13.23 6.12 8.90
N LEU A 177 -12.14 6.67 9.45
CA LEU A 177 -12.14 7.31 10.77
C LEU A 177 -13.13 8.47 10.84
N ALA A 178 -13.19 9.32 9.81
CA ALA A 178 -14.12 10.44 9.77
C ALA A 178 -15.59 9.99 9.83
N LEU A 179 -15.93 8.93 9.10
CA LEU A 179 -17.27 8.35 9.12
C LEU A 179 -17.58 7.74 10.49
N MET A 180 -16.66 6.96 11.07
CA MET A 180 -16.81 6.38 12.41
C MET A 180 -16.95 7.44 13.50
N THR A 181 -16.24 8.57 13.38
CA THR A 181 -16.45 9.70 14.28
C THR A 181 -17.89 10.22 14.20
N ARG A 182 -18.55 10.14 13.04
CA ARG A 182 -19.93 10.64 12.87
C ARG A 182 -21.03 9.62 13.15
N THR A 183 -20.78 8.31 13.09
CA THR A 183 -21.86 7.29 13.19
C THR A 183 -22.61 7.36 14.51
N VAL A 184 -21.91 7.54 15.63
CA VAL A 184 -22.50 7.56 16.98
C VAL A 184 -23.45 8.75 17.19
N ASP A 185 -23.26 9.83 16.43
CA ASP A 185 -24.12 11.02 16.46
C ASP A 185 -25.39 10.87 15.60
N LEU A 186 -25.49 9.81 14.79
CA LEU A 186 -26.63 9.57 13.92
C LEU A 186 -27.70 8.73 14.62
N ASP A 187 -28.96 9.09 14.38
CA ASP A 187 -30.09 8.25 14.78
C ASP A 187 -30.11 6.93 14.00
N LEU A 188 -30.51 5.85 14.68
CA LEU A 188 -30.72 4.56 14.03
C LEU A 188 -31.69 4.69 12.87
N GLY A 189 -31.23 4.28 11.70
CA GLY A 189 -32.00 4.33 10.48
C GLY A 189 -31.09 4.28 9.27
N LEU A 190 -31.64 4.64 8.11
CA LEU A 190 -30.96 4.45 6.83
C LEU A 190 -29.67 5.29 6.70
N LYS A 191 -29.64 6.50 7.27
CA LYS A 191 -28.43 7.34 7.26
C LYS A 191 -27.30 6.74 8.09
N TRP A 192 -27.63 6.24 9.28
CA TRP A 192 -26.69 5.54 10.15
C TRP A 192 -26.14 4.29 9.49
N LEU A 193 -27.03 3.44 8.95
CA LEU A 193 -26.62 2.22 8.27
C LEU A 193 -25.71 2.50 7.07
N VAL A 194 -26.04 3.49 6.23
CA VAL A 194 -25.18 3.90 5.12
C VAL A 194 -23.81 4.40 5.62
N ALA A 195 -23.77 5.18 6.71
CA ALA A 195 -22.49 5.62 7.29
C ALA A 195 -21.64 4.44 7.79
N CYS A 196 -22.25 3.46 8.46
CA CYS A 196 -21.57 2.22 8.89
C CYS A 196 -21.05 1.41 7.70
N ILE A 197 -21.87 1.24 6.65
CA ILE A 197 -21.49 0.52 5.43
C ILE A 197 -20.29 1.18 4.75
N TRP A 198 -20.30 2.51 4.57
CA TRP A 198 -19.18 3.21 3.94
C TRP A 198 -17.93 3.23 4.84
N ALA A 199 -18.08 3.35 6.16
CA ALA A 199 -16.96 3.20 7.09
C ALA A 199 -16.31 1.82 6.98
N ALA A 200 -17.12 0.77 6.84
CA ALA A 200 -16.66 -0.61 6.64
C ALA A 200 -16.03 -0.81 5.25
N PHE A 201 -16.62 -0.23 4.20
CA PHE A 201 -16.07 -0.28 2.85
C PHE A 201 -14.67 0.36 2.79
N PHE A 202 -14.50 1.55 3.36
CA PHE A 202 -13.18 2.21 3.39
C PHE A 202 -12.18 1.45 4.28
N SER A 203 -12.62 0.88 5.40
CA SER A 203 -11.77 0.01 6.23
C SER A 203 -11.32 -1.24 5.48
N SER A 204 -12.23 -1.89 4.76
CA SER A 204 -11.94 -3.06 3.93
C SER A 204 -10.99 -2.71 2.79
N THR A 205 -11.22 -1.55 2.16
CA THR A 205 -10.35 -1.03 1.10
C THR A 205 -8.96 -0.74 1.63
N THR A 206 -8.81 -0.14 2.83
CA THR A 206 -7.50 -0.01 3.49
C THR A 206 -6.80 -1.36 3.64
N MET A 207 -7.52 -2.39 4.10
CA MET A 207 -6.96 -3.73 4.30
C MET A 207 -6.43 -4.36 3.02
N VAL A 208 -7.25 -4.35 1.97
CA VAL A 208 -6.85 -4.93 0.67
C VAL A 208 -5.87 -4.05 -0.08
N THR A 209 -5.63 -2.80 0.35
CA THR A 209 -4.65 -1.90 -0.27
C THR A 209 -3.29 -1.97 0.42
N HIS A 210 -3.25 -2.03 1.76
CA HIS A 210 -2.03 -2.23 2.51
C HIS A 210 -2.33 -2.74 3.94
N PRO A 211 -2.10 -4.04 4.25
CA PRO A 211 -2.47 -4.65 5.53
C PRO A 211 -1.88 -3.94 6.76
N MET A 212 -0.64 -3.44 6.70
CA MET A 212 -0.06 -2.71 7.84
C MET A 212 -0.74 -1.37 8.11
N VAL A 213 -1.27 -0.69 7.09
CA VAL A 213 -2.02 0.55 7.30
C VAL A 213 -3.38 0.22 7.91
N PHE A 214 -3.99 -0.91 7.54
CA PHE A 214 -5.18 -1.40 8.22
C PHE A 214 -4.93 -1.73 9.69
N TYR A 215 -3.77 -2.31 10.01
CA TYR A 215 -3.36 -2.49 11.40
C TYR A 215 -3.27 -1.15 12.14
N SER A 216 -2.63 -0.13 11.54
CA SER A 216 -2.60 1.23 12.10
C SER A 216 -3.99 1.87 12.24
N LEU A 217 -4.89 1.62 11.29
CA LEU A 217 -6.29 2.03 11.36
C LEU A 217 -7.00 1.35 12.52
N ALA A 218 -6.83 0.04 12.71
CA ALA A 218 -7.44 -0.72 13.81
C ALA A 218 -7.00 -0.18 15.18
N ILE A 219 -5.72 0.18 15.32
CA ILE A 219 -5.21 0.86 16.53
C ILE A 219 -5.91 2.20 16.76
N SER A 220 -6.02 3.03 15.72
CA SER A 220 -6.69 4.33 15.82
C SER A 220 -8.19 4.19 16.15
N ILE A 221 -8.85 3.18 15.57
CA ILE A 221 -10.24 2.81 15.90
C ILE A 221 -10.35 2.39 17.37
N ALA A 222 -9.42 1.58 17.88
CA ALA A 222 -9.41 1.19 19.28
C ALA A 222 -9.27 2.39 20.22
N VAL A 223 -8.49 3.41 19.84
CA VAL A 223 -8.40 4.69 20.57
C VAL A 223 -9.75 5.42 20.56
N LEU A 224 -10.41 5.54 19.41
CA LEU A 224 -11.76 6.15 19.31
C LEU A 224 -12.78 5.42 20.19
N ILE A 225 -12.82 4.09 20.13
CA ILE A 225 -13.72 3.26 20.94
C ILE A 225 -13.44 3.52 22.43
N THR A 226 -12.18 3.48 22.83
CA THR A 226 -11.77 3.69 24.24
C THR A 226 -12.20 5.07 24.73
N MET A 227 -11.91 6.12 23.97
CA MET A 227 -12.34 7.48 24.29
C MET A 227 -13.87 7.58 24.44
N ARG A 228 -14.65 6.92 23.56
CA ARG A 228 -16.11 6.99 23.62
C ARG A 228 -16.70 6.19 24.78
N VAL A 229 -16.17 5.00 25.05
CA VAL A 229 -16.55 4.17 26.19
C VAL A 229 -16.27 4.89 27.52
N LEU A 230 -15.14 5.59 27.61
CA LEU A 230 -14.76 6.38 28.78
C LEU A 230 -15.65 7.63 29.00
N SER A 231 -16.59 7.94 28.12
CA SER A 231 -17.54 9.03 28.34
C SER A 231 -18.54 8.76 29.48
N LEU A 232 -18.56 7.53 30.02
CA LEU A 232 -19.42 7.03 31.12
C LEU A 232 -20.92 7.19 30.86
N ASN A 233 -21.34 7.23 29.59
CA ASN A 233 -22.74 7.29 29.21
C ASN A 233 -23.16 5.94 28.63
N ALA A 234 -24.04 5.22 29.32
CA ALA A 234 -24.47 3.87 28.92
C ALA A 234 -25.07 3.81 27.51
N ARG A 235 -25.80 4.85 27.08
CA ARG A 235 -26.34 4.93 25.72
C ARG A 235 -25.22 5.05 24.69
N ILE A 236 -24.23 5.91 24.96
CA ILE A 236 -23.06 6.09 24.08
C ILE A 236 -22.22 4.81 24.04
N PHE A 237 -22.08 4.13 25.18
CA PHE A 237 -21.39 2.84 25.27
C PHE A 237 -22.02 1.80 24.34
N TRP A 238 -23.31 1.50 24.49
CA TRP A 238 -23.99 0.51 23.67
C TRP A 238 -24.07 0.90 22.19
N ARG A 239 -24.24 2.20 21.90
CA ARG A 239 -24.14 2.74 20.53
C ARG A 239 -22.78 2.47 19.91
N THR A 240 -21.72 2.77 20.65
CA THR A 240 -20.34 2.52 20.22
C THR A 240 -20.16 1.03 19.94
N VAL A 241 -20.50 0.14 20.87
CA VAL A 241 -20.37 -1.31 20.67
C VAL A 241 -21.11 -1.76 19.40
N LEU A 242 -22.38 -1.37 19.24
CA LEU A 242 -23.18 -1.74 18.07
C LEU A 242 -22.56 -1.25 16.76
N ASP A 243 -22.21 0.04 16.69
CA ASP A 243 -21.66 0.67 15.48
C ASP A 243 -20.38 -0.04 15.03
N TYR A 244 -19.44 -0.24 15.96
CA TYR A 244 -18.13 -0.81 15.62
C TYR A 244 -18.22 -2.31 15.35
N THR A 245 -19.08 -3.07 16.05
CA THR A 245 -19.34 -4.48 15.71
C THR A 245 -19.90 -4.59 14.30
N LEU A 246 -20.89 -3.77 13.94
CA LEU A 246 -21.47 -3.78 12.59
C LEU A 246 -20.42 -3.45 11.53
N ILE A 247 -19.60 -2.43 11.77
CA ILE A 247 -18.53 -2.01 10.87
C ILE A 247 -17.49 -3.13 10.69
N ILE A 248 -17.08 -3.80 11.77
CA ILE A 248 -16.13 -4.92 11.71
C ILE A 248 -16.71 -6.07 10.90
N CYS A 249 -17.97 -6.46 11.15
CA CYS A 249 -18.63 -7.52 10.39
C CYS A 249 -18.70 -7.20 8.88
N PHE A 250 -19.12 -5.98 8.50
CA PHE A 250 -19.13 -5.58 7.11
C PHE A 250 -17.73 -5.49 6.51
N THR A 251 -16.73 -5.03 7.28
CA THR A 251 -15.34 -4.94 6.81
C THR A 251 -14.82 -6.32 6.41
N LEU A 252 -15.01 -7.32 7.27
CA LEU A 252 -14.65 -8.71 7.02
C LEU A 252 -15.40 -9.28 5.81
N ALA A 253 -16.70 -9.02 5.72
CA ALA A 253 -17.54 -9.52 4.62
C ALA A 253 -17.14 -8.92 3.25
N PHE A 254 -16.87 -7.61 3.18
CA PHE A 254 -16.36 -6.95 1.97
C PHE A 254 -15.02 -7.53 1.51
N SER A 255 -14.15 -7.90 2.45
CA SER A 255 -12.83 -8.44 2.16
C SER A 255 -12.78 -9.96 2.07
N ALA A 256 -13.90 -10.67 2.27
CA ALA A 256 -13.91 -12.13 2.40
C ALA A 256 -13.21 -12.83 1.23
N PHE A 257 -13.46 -12.37 -0.01
CA PHE A 257 -12.84 -12.87 -1.24
C PHE A 257 -11.31 -12.90 -1.20
N TRP A 258 -10.68 -12.01 -0.43
CA TRP A 258 -9.23 -11.90 -0.29
C TRP A 258 -8.76 -12.50 1.04
N LEU A 259 -9.43 -12.15 2.14
CA LEU A 259 -9.03 -12.51 3.50
C LEU A 259 -9.09 -14.03 3.74
N ILE A 260 -10.16 -14.70 3.29
CA ILE A 260 -10.33 -16.15 3.49
C ILE A 260 -9.22 -16.95 2.78
N PRO A 261 -9.01 -16.80 1.46
CA PRO A 261 -7.95 -17.54 0.79
C PRO A 261 -6.56 -17.10 1.26
N MET A 262 -6.34 -15.82 1.58
CA MET A 262 -5.09 -15.37 2.20
C MET A 262 -4.82 -16.16 3.49
N LEU A 263 -5.72 -16.16 4.47
CA LEU A 263 -5.53 -16.87 5.74
C LEU A 263 -5.37 -18.39 5.55
N LYS A 264 -6.12 -18.99 4.62
CA LYS A 264 -6.09 -20.43 4.32
C LYS A 264 -4.73 -20.88 3.78
N TYR A 265 -4.09 -20.07 2.94
CA TYR A 265 -2.89 -20.46 2.19
C TYR A 265 -1.60 -19.75 2.64
N ASN A 266 -1.68 -18.69 3.46
CA ASN A 266 -0.53 -17.88 3.89
C ASN A 266 0.57 -18.73 4.53
N ARG A 267 0.23 -19.60 5.49
CA ARG A 267 1.24 -20.42 6.20
C ARG A 267 2.00 -21.39 5.29
N MET A 268 1.35 -21.88 4.23
CA MET A 268 1.92 -22.90 3.34
C MET A 268 2.74 -22.27 2.22
N TYR A 269 2.30 -21.13 1.68
CA TYR A 269 2.88 -20.55 0.47
C TYR A 269 3.58 -19.20 0.70
N HIS A 270 3.36 -18.55 1.84
CA HIS A 270 3.79 -17.18 2.12
C HIS A 270 4.27 -17.02 3.57
N ASN A 271 5.09 -17.98 4.04
CA ASN A 271 5.67 -18.00 5.40
C ASN A 271 7.14 -18.43 5.40
N LEU A 272 7.90 -18.00 4.39
CA LEU A 272 9.34 -18.15 4.49
C LEU A 272 9.86 -17.20 5.58
N VAL A 273 10.50 -17.78 6.58
CA VAL A 273 11.14 -17.11 7.72
C VAL A 273 12.32 -16.28 7.22
N TRP A 274 12.03 -15.16 6.56
CA TRP A 274 13.02 -14.15 6.21
C TRP A 274 12.87 -12.97 7.16
N ASN A 275 13.99 -12.66 7.83
CA ASN A 275 14.19 -11.62 8.85
C ASN A 275 14.01 -10.18 8.34
N ILE A 276 13.12 -9.89 7.38
CA ILE A 276 12.75 -8.51 7.05
C ILE A 276 11.79 -8.01 8.13
N LYS A 277 12.33 -7.73 9.30
CA LYS A 277 11.66 -6.98 10.34
C LYS A 277 11.86 -5.51 9.98
N TRP A 278 10.78 -4.81 9.64
CA TRP A 278 10.79 -3.34 9.54
C TRP A 278 10.77 -2.75 10.96
N ASP A 279 11.70 -3.19 11.78
CA ASP A 279 11.93 -2.65 13.10
C ASP A 279 12.93 -1.51 12.94
N VAL A 280 12.43 -0.30 13.12
CA VAL A 280 13.23 0.93 12.95
C VAL A 280 13.72 1.46 14.31
N GLY A 281 13.32 0.85 15.43
CA GLY A 281 13.73 1.29 16.77
C GLY A 281 13.47 2.77 17.00
N LYS A 282 14.48 3.46 17.56
CA LYS A 282 14.47 4.92 17.76
C LYS A 282 14.29 5.71 16.47
N ARG A 283 14.61 5.14 15.30
CA ARG A 283 14.45 5.85 14.02
C ARG A 283 13.00 6.20 13.75
N ALA A 284 12.00 5.46 14.25
CA ALA A 284 10.59 5.86 14.13
C ALA A 284 10.32 7.30 14.62
N ILE A 285 10.95 7.72 15.73
CA ILE A 285 10.81 9.07 16.27
C ILE A 285 11.69 10.06 15.53
N ILE A 286 12.93 9.66 15.19
CA ILE A 286 13.87 10.50 14.44
C ILE A 286 13.25 10.86 13.10
N ASP A 287 12.77 9.88 12.34
CA ASP A 287 12.18 10.06 11.02
C ASP A 287 11.05 11.09 11.07
N ILE A 288 10.11 11.02 12.02
CA ILE A 288 9.08 12.05 12.20
C ILE A 288 9.65 13.46 12.41
N LEU A 289 10.70 13.59 13.23
CA LEU A 289 11.33 14.90 13.48
C LEU A 289 12.06 15.41 12.23
N GLU A 290 12.61 14.50 11.43
CA GLU A 290 13.31 14.79 10.18
C GLU A 290 12.35 15.08 9.02
N THR A 291 11.22 14.39 8.94
CA THR A 291 10.17 14.55 7.92
C THR A 291 9.84 16.01 7.70
N PHE A 292 9.71 16.78 8.77
CA PHE A 292 9.29 18.18 8.69
C PHE A 292 10.45 19.16 8.48
N LYS A 293 11.72 18.74 8.44
CA LYS A 293 12.87 19.63 8.24
C LYS A 293 12.77 20.32 6.86
N PRO A 294 13.13 21.62 6.75
CA PRO A 294 13.63 22.50 7.81
C PRO A 294 12.52 23.16 8.67
N TYR A 295 11.25 22.84 8.44
CA TYR A 295 10.08 23.46 9.09
C TYR A 295 9.61 22.77 10.39
N SER A 296 10.42 21.89 10.98
CA SER A 296 10.08 21.22 12.25
C SER A 296 9.81 22.23 13.37
N TRP A 297 10.48 23.39 13.36
CA TRP A 297 10.25 24.50 14.29
C TRP A 297 8.85 25.12 14.20
N LEU A 298 8.15 24.93 13.08
CA LEU A 298 6.79 25.40 12.87
C LEU A 298 5.78 24.28 13.18
N ILE A 299 5.97 23.10 12.57
CA ILE A 299 4.97 22.02 12.62
C ILE A 299 4.87 21.38 14.00
N ILE A 300 6.01 21.08 14.65
CA ILE A 300 6.00 20.41 15.96
C ILE A 300 5.37 21.30 17.03
N PRO A 301 5.73 22.59 17.19
CA PRO A 301 5.04 23.44 18.16
C PRO A 301 3.55 23.59 17.86
N LEU A 302 3.14 23.74 16.60
CA LEU A 302 1.72 23.79 16.24
C LEU A 302 0.98 22.51 16.64
N ALA A 303 1.57 21.32 16.48
CA ALA A 303 0.97 20.05 16.89
C ALA A 303 0.78 19.94 18.41
N LEU A 304 1.61 20.65 19.17
CA LEU A 304 1.61 20.67 20.63
C LEU A 304 0.65 21.71 21.23
N LEU A 305 0.27 22.76 20.49
CA LEU A 305 -0.61 23.84 20.94
C LEU A 305 -2.09 23.50 21.25
N PRO A 306 -2.75 22.46 20.66
CA PRO A 306 -4.18 22.23 20.87
C PRO A 306 -4.57 22.07 22.35
N ILE A 307 -3.72 21.40 23.14
CA ILE A 307 -4.01 21.05 24.54
C ILE A 307 -3.85 22.27 25.47
N PRO A 308 -2.70 22.98 25.49
CA PRO A 308 -2.54 24.17 26.34
C PRO A 308 -3.61 25.23 26.09
N ILE A 309 -3.97 25.43 24.81
CA ILE A 309 -5.03 26.37 24.42
C ILE A 309 -6.37 25.94 25.01
N ARG A 310 -6.71 24.66 24.94
CA ARG A 310 -7.98 24.15 25.50
C ARG A 310 -8.04 24.35 27.01
N VAL A 311 -6.95 24.03 27.71
CA VAL A 311 -6.81 24.25 29.15
C VAL A 311 -7.01 25.73 29.49
N LEU A 312 -6.33 26.64 28.78
CA LEU A 312 -6.42 28.08 28.99
C LEU A 312 -7.85 28.64 28.77
N VAL A 313 -8.53 28.18 27.71
CA VAL A 313 -9.90 28.62 27.42
C VAL A 313 -10.86 28.13 28.51
N TYR A 314 -10.66 26.90 28.98
CA TYR A 314 -11.54 26.29 30.00
C TYR A 314 -11.35 26.94 31.38
N THR A 315 -10.10 27.14 31.83
CA THR A 315 -9.81 27.78 33.13
C THR A 315 -10.36 29.20 33.23
N ARG A 316 -10.43 29.92 32.11
CA ARG A 316 -11.04 31.26 32.06
C ARG A 316 -12.56 31.25 32.05
N ALA A 317 -13.19 30.14 31.64
CA ALA A 317 -14.64 30.06 31.45
C ALA A 317 -15.40 29.51 32.68
N VAL A 318 -14.74 28.77 33.56
CA VAL A 318 -15.39 28.02 34.64
C VAL A 318 -14.62 28.17 35.96
N LYS A 319 -15.33 28.32 37.10
CA LYS A 319 -14.72 28.12 38.43
C LYS A 319 -14.26 26.67 38.53
N THR A 320 -12.96 26.43 38.44
CA THR A 320 -12.39 25.07 38.38
C THR A 320 -12.55 24.33 39.72
N GLY A 321 -13.34 23.26 39.74
CA GLY A 321 -13.41 22.31 40.85
C GLY A 321 -12.19 21.37 40.90
N LEU A 322 -12.16 20.48 41.89
CA LEU A 322 -11.04 19.54 42.09
C LEU A 322 -10.85 18.58 40.91
N LYS A 323 -11.95 18.08 40.31
CA LYS A 323 -11.92 17.18 39.15
C LYS A 323 -11.30 17.86 37.93
N GLU A 324 -11.68 19.12 37.69
CA GLU A 324 -11.13 19.93 36.61
C GLU A 324 -9.64 20.18 36.81
N LYS A 325 -9.22 20.53 38.04
CA LYS A 325 -7.79 20.71 38.38
C LYS A 325 -6.98 19.43 38.16
N LEU A 326 -7.48 18.27 38.60
CA LEU A 326 -6.83 16.97 38.35
C LEU A 326 -6.75 16.63 36.86
N GLY A 327 -7.79 16.99 36.09
CA GLY A 327 -7.77 16.90 34.63
C GLY A 327 -6.66 17.75 34.01
N ILE A 328 -6.49 19.01 34.45
CA ILE A 328 -5.40 19.89 33.99
C ILE A 328 -4.04 19.27 34.29
N VAL A 329 -3.83 18.81 35.53
CA VAL A 329 -2.55 18.21 35.95
C VAL A 329 -2.24 16.99 35.10
N SER A 330 -3.23 16.11 34.90
CA SER A 330 -3.08 14.93 34.04
C SER A 330 -2.70 15.34 32.62
N LEU A 331 -3.36 16.34 32.04
CA LEU A 331 -3.00 16.83 30.70
C LEU A 331 -1.59 17.37 30.61
N ILE A 332 -1.19 18.22 31.57
CA ILE A 332 0.16 18.79 31.59
C ILE A 332 1.19 17.67 31.71
N MET A 333 0.93 16.67 32.55
CA MET A 333 1.84 15.54 32.75
C MET A 333 1.96 14.68 31.49
N GLY A 334 0.83 14.24 30.91
CA GLY A 334 0.83 13.46 29.68
C GLY A 334 1.50 14.20 28.50
N PHE A 335 1.22 15.49 28.38
CA PHE A 335 1.85 16.35 27.37
C PHE A 335 3.36 16.50 27.60
N SER A 336 3.79 16.75 28.84
CA SER A 336 5.20 16.92 29.18
C SER A 336 5.99 15.65 28.93
N ILE A 337 5.41 14.48 29.25
CA ILE A 337 5.99 13.16 28.97
C ILE A 337 6.14 12.96 27.46
N PHE A 338 5.12 13.27 26.67
CA PHE A 338 5.18 13.16 25.21
C PHE A 338 6.29 14.07 24.63
N ALA A 339 6.29 15.35 25.00
CA ALA A 339 7.30 16.30 24.53
C ALA A 339 8.73 15.89 24.94
N ALA A 340 8.92 15.44 26.20
CA ALA A 340 10.20 14.93 26.67
C ALA A 340 10.63 13.66 25.92
N SER A 341 9.69 12.79 25.55
CA SER A 341 9.97 11.56 24.78
C SER A 341 10.44 11.87 23.35
N LEU A 342 9.91 12.93 22.72
CA LEU A 342 10.40 13.41 21.42
C LEU A 342 11.83 13.94 21.52
N VAL A 343 12.16 14.67 22.59
CA VAL A 343 13.51 15.23 22.81
C VAL A 343 14.54 14.14 23.14
N THR A 344 14.16 13.18 23.99
CA THR A 344 15.04 12.08 24.43
C THR A 344 15.12 10.93 23.43
N VAL A 345 14.27 10.94 22.40
CA VAL A 345 14.16 9.88 21.37
C VAL A 345 14.04 8.51 22.03
N ASN A 346 13.15 8.41 23.03
CA ASN A 346 12.89 7.18 23.78
C ASN A 346 11.46 6.68 23.50
N PRO A 347 11.29 5.64 22.67
CA PRO A 347 9.98 5.07 22.37
C PRO A 347 9.25 4.57 23.62
N SER A 348 9.95 4.00 24.60
CA SER A 348 9.28 3.37 25.76
C SER A 348 8.65 4.40 26.70
N THR A 349 9.19 5.62 26.79
CA THR A 349 8.62 6.68 27.64
C THR A 349 7.36 7.31 27.04
N ILE A 350 7.16 7.19 25.73
CA ILE A 350 6.02 7.80 25.03
C ILE A 350 4.69 7.19 25.48
N LEU A 351 4.68 5.89 25.83
CA LEU A 351 3.50 5.16 26.27
C LEU A 351 2.97 5.69 27.62
N LEU A 352 3.87 6.18 28.49
CA LEU A 352 3.50 6.74 29.79
C LEU A 352 2.61 7.97 29.66
N ALA A 353 2.59 8.66 28.51
CA ALA A 353 1.70 9.79 28.27
C ALA A 353 0.22 9.38 28.17
N ILE A 354 -0.08 8.16 27.71
CA ILE A 354 -1.43 7.74 27.34
C ILE A 354 -2.41 7.75 28.53
N PRO A 355 -2.11 7.14 29.69
CA PRO A 355 -3.05 7.13 30.81
C PRO A 355 -3.41 8.54 31.27
N PHE A 356 -2.43 9.45 31.28
CA PHE A 356 -2.64 10.86 31.63
C PHE A 356 -3.48 11.62 30.61
N LEU A 357 -3.28 11.35 29.32
CA LEU A 357 -4.09 11.94 28.25
C LEU A 357 -5.53 11.42 28.26
N LEU A 358 -5.74 10.12 28.52
CA LEU A 358 -7.07 9.53 28.69
C LEU A 358 -7.78 10.09 29.93
N ALA A 359 -7.07 10.22 31.05
CA ALA A 359 -7.59 10.86 32.26
C ALA A 359 -8.01 12.31 31.98
N GLY A 360 -7.16 13.08 31.28
CA GLY A 360 -7.52 14.42 30.81
C GLY A 360 -8.75 14.42 29.90
N TYR A 361 -8.85 13.49 28.96
CA TYR A 361 -10.01 13.36 28.07
C TYR A 361 -11.31 13.14 28.85
N THR A 362 -11.33 12.33 29.91
CA THR A 362 -12.56 12.09 30.71
C THR A 362 -13.15 13.38 31.30
N VAL A 363 -12.31 14.39 31.53
CA VAL A 363 -12.70 15.71 32.05
C VAL A 363 -13.15 16.65 30.93
N TYR A 364 -12.39 16.73 29.83
CA TYR A 364 -12.62 17.77 28.81
C TYR A 364 -13.41 17.33 27.58
N LYS A 365 -13.48 16.02 27.33
CA LYS A 365 -14.20 15.39 26.22
C LYS A 365 -13.94 16.07 24.86
N ASP A 366 -12.66 16.35 24.57
CA ASP A 366 -12.23 17.00 23.33
C ASP A 366 -11.73 15.94 22.34
N GLU A 367 -12.42 15.77 21.21
CA GLU A 367 -12.06 14.75 20.21
C GLU A 367 -10.68 15.00 19.57
N CYS A 368 -10.05 16.16 19.78
CA CYS A 368 -8.66 16.41 19.37
C CYS A 368 -7.63 15.54 20.11
N TYR A 369 -8.00 14.88 21.20
CA TYR A 369 -7.14 13.89 21.86
C TYR A 369 -6.93 12.63 21.00
N HIS A 370 -7.87 12.32 20.10
CA HIS A 370 -7.77 11.14 19.25
C HIS A 370 -6.51 11.11 18.37
N PRO A 371 -6.21 12.13 17.53
CA PRO A 371 -5.00 12.12 16.73
C PRO A 371 -3.71 12.14 17.58
N LEU A 372 -3.72 12.73 18.79
CA LEU A 372 -2.55 12.69 19.68
C LEU A 372 -2.30 11.30 20.24
N ILE A 373 -3.28 10.70 20.90
CA ILE A 373 -3.14 9.37 21.50
C ILE A 373 -2.82 8.33 20.40
N SER A 374 -3.48 8.46 19.23
CA SER A 374 -3.19 7.59 18.08
C SER A 374 -1.76 7.77 17.58
N SER A 375 -1.26 9.00 17.41
CA SER A 375 0.12 9.23 16.98
C SER A 375 1.15 8.64 17.96
N ILE A 376 0.91 8.76 19.27
CA ILE A 376 1.75 8.21 20.33
C ILE A 376 1.81 6.68 20.24
N LEU A 377 0.65 6.02 20.17
CA LEU A 377 0.58 4.57 20.06
C LEU A 377 1.21 4.05 18.77
N LEU A 378 0.93 4.71 17.64
CA LEU A 378 1.47 4.33 16.35
C LEU A 378 2.99 4.51 16.27
N LEU A 379 3.56 5.53 16.93
CA LEU A 379 5.01 5.70 17.01
C LEU A 379 5.66 4.69 17.95
N TRP A 380 5.02 4.38 19.08
CA TRP A 380 5.49 3.33 19.98
C TRP A 380 5.52 1.98 19.28
N ILE A 381 4.44 1.62 18.59
CA ILE A 381 4.35 0.39 17.79
C ILE A 381 5.33 0.44 16.61
N GLY A 382 5.44 1.59 15.95
CA GLY A 382 6.34 1.83 14.82
C GLY A 382 7.81 1.63 15.15
N ALA A 383 8.20 1.91 16.40
CA ALA A 383 9.53 1.66 16.93
C ALA A 383 9.87 0.18 17.11
N GLY A 384 8.93 -0.74 16.84
CA GLY A 384 9.18 -2.17 16.77
C GLY A 384 9.44 -2.85 18.11
N TYR A 385 10.08 -4.01 18.07
CA TYR A 385 10.15 -4.99 19.16
C TYR A 385 10.78 -4.43 20.44
N GLU A 386 11.77 -3.55 20.32
CA GLU A 386 12.43 -2.92 21.47
C GLU A 386 11.48 -2.06 22.31
N SER A 387 10.46 -1.45 21.71
CA SER A 387 9.54 -0.56 22.43
C SER A 387 8.62 -1.30 23.39
N PHE A 388 8.39 -2.60 23.15
CA PHE A 388 7.55 -3.49 23.95
C PHE A 388 8.28 -4.14 25.13
N ARG A 389 9.60 -3.96 25.23
CA ARG A 389 10.38 -4.43 26.37
C ARG A 389 10.41 -3.34 27.45
N ILE A 390 9.64 -3.54 28.52
CA ILE A 390 9.61 -2.63 29.68
C ILE A 390 10.38 -3.30 30.82
N GLY A 391 11.65 -2.92 30.98
CA GLY A 391 12.55 -3.58 31.94
C GLY A 391 12.77 -5.05 31.55
N TRP A 392 12.31 -5.96 32.40
CA TRP A 392 12.40 -7.42 32.21
C TRP A 392 11.10 -8.03 31.65
N VAL A 393 10.05 -7.23 31.40
CA VAL A 393 8.77 -7.69 30.85
C VAL A 393 8.76 -7.50 29.33
N ASP A 394 8.54 -8.58 28.58
CA ASP A 394 8.37 -8.57 27.13
C ASP A 394 6.87 -8.64 26.75
N LEU A 395 6.32 -7.51 26.30
CA LEU A 395 4.91 -7.41 25.92
C LEU A 395 4.64 -7.82 24.46
N THR A 396 5.66 -8.14 23.66
CA THR A 396 5.46 -8.46 22.23
C THR A 396 4.61 -9.70 22.01
N ARG A 397 4.67 -10.66 22.95
CA ARG A 397 3.85 -11.88 22.92
C ARG A 397 2.35 -11.63 23.03
N VAL A 398 1.94 -10.45 23.49
CA VAL A 398 0.52 -10.05 23.54
C VAL A 398 0.01 -9.68 22.15
N ILE A 399 0.90 -9.32 21.21
CA ILE A 399 0.52 -9.00 19.84
C ILE A 399 0.44 -10.30 19.01
N PRO A 400 -0.75 -10.65 18.49
CA PRO A 400 -0.87 -11.78 17.58
C PRO A 400 -0.01 -11.55 16.33
N PHE A 401 0.71 -12.59 15.89
CA PHE A 401 1.53 -12.56 14.66
C PHE A 401 2.60 -11.46 14.65
N HIS A 402 3.09 -11.02 15.81
CA HIS A 402 4.06 -9.91 15.92
C HIS A 402 5.34 -10.13 15.10
N GLU A 403 5.77 -11.38 14.90
CA GLU A 403 6.95 -11.72 14.09
C GLU A 403 6.75 -11.45 12.60
N GLU A 404 5.50 -11.36 12.14
CA GLU A 404 5.12 -11.16 10.74
C GLU A 404 4.92 -9.67 10.39
N LEU A 405 4.85 -8.79 11.41
CA LEU A 405 4.50 -7.37 11.23
C LEU A 405 5.68 -6.50 10.79
N ALA A 406 5.41 -5.60 9.84
CA ALA A 406 6.33 -4.55 9.42
C ALA A 406 6.09 -3.25 10.23
N PHE A 407 6.44 -3.28 11.52
CA PHE A 407 6.14 -2.25 12.52
C PHE A 407 6.34 -0.80 12.03
N GLY A 408 7.50 -0.49 11.43
CA GLY A 408 7.86 0.85 10.96
C GLY A 408 6.86 1.47 9.98
N LYS A 409 6.01 0.67 9.32
CA LYS A 409 4.95 1.18 8.45
C LYS A 409 3.83 1.93 9.20
N CYS A 410 3.75 1.79 10.53
CA CYS A 410 2.83 2.57 11.37
C CYS A 410 3.23 4.07 11.48
N VAL A 411 4.50 4.41 11.23
CA VAL A 411 5.02 5.78 11.28
C VAL A 411 4.27 6.69 10.30
N ALA A 412 3.94 6.17 9.12
CA ALA A 412 3.22 6.93 8.10
C ALA A 412 1.87 7.46 8.59
N LEU A 413 1.03 6.63 9.21
CA LEU A 413 -0.26 7.10 9.72
C LEU A 413 -0.05 8.07 10.90
N ALA A 414 0.96 7.83 11.75
CA ALA A 414 1.31 8.73 12.85
C ALA A 414 1.68 10.15 12.35
N ARG A 415 2.45 10.26 11.26
CA ARG A 415 2.79 11.53 10.60
C ARG A 415 1.53 12.34 10.27
N TYR A 416 0.54 11.73 9.61
CA TYR A 416 -0.67 12.44 9.22
C TYR A 416 -1.60 12.75 10.41
N MET A 417 -1.53 11.98 11.50
CA MET A 417 -2.17 12.34 12.77
C MET A 417 -1.52 13.59 13.39
N LEU A 418 -0.18 13.70 13.34
CA LEU A 418 0.54 14.91 13.77
C LEU A 418 0.21 16.12 12.87
N ILE A 419 0.09 15.93 11.56
CA ILE A 419 -0.38 16.99 10.63
C ILE A 419 -1.78 17.47 11.04
N SER A 420 -2.68 16.53 11.35
CA SER A 420 -4.02 16.85 11.84
C SER A 420 -3.95 17.69 13.13
N LEU A 421 -3.09 17.35 14.09
CA LEU A 421 -2.89 18.13 15.31
C LEU A 421 -2.32 19.52 15.03
N ALA A 422 -1.29 19.63 14.18
CA ALA A 422 -0.70 20.91 13.82
C ALA A 422 -1.74 21.87 13.24
N SER A 423 -2.63 21.34 12.40
CA SER A 423 -3.71 22.11 11.81
C SER A 423 -4.74 22.61 12.83
N ILE A 424 -5.09 21.75 13.80
CA ILE A 424 -6.00 22.10 14.90
C ILE A 424 -5.35 23.15 15.80
N GLY A 425 -4.05 23.03 16.08
CA GLY A 425 -3.28 23.97 16.89
C GLY A 425 -3.20 25.34 16.24
N PHE A 426 -2.90 25.38 14.94
CA PHE A 426 -2.93 26.61 14.14
C PHE A 426 -4.29 27.30 14.22
N SER A 427 -5.37 26.54 13.98
CA SER A 427 -6.71 27.12 14.01
C SER A 427 -7.10 27.66 15.40
N ARG A 428 -6.83 26.90 16.45
CA ARG A 428 -7.06 27.33 17.84
C ARG A 428 -6.27 28.59 18.21
N MET A 429 -5.01 28.66 17.77
CA MET A 429 -4.16 29.85 17.96
C MET A 429 -4.78 31.07 17.26
N THR A 430 -5.17 30.95 15.99
CA THR A 430 -5.82 32.06 15.25
C THR A 430 -7.16 32.47 15.86
N TYR A 431 -7.94 31.51 16.38
CA TYR A 431 -9.18 31.80 17.08
C TYR A 431 -8.95 32.61 18.37
N ILE A 432 -7.95 32.22 19.18
CA ILE A 432 -7.58 32.99 20.38
C ILE A 432 -7.15 34.39 19.98
N LEU A 433 -6.20 34.54 19.06
CA LEU A 433 -5.69 35.84 18.61
C LEU A 433 -6.83 36.76 18.19
N LYS A 434 -7.82 36.23 17.45
CA LYS A 434 -9.01 36.98 17.05
C LYS A 434 -9.89 37.39 18.25
N LYS A 435 -10.03 36.54 19.26
CA LYS A 435 -10.90 36.78 20.43
C LYS A 435 -10.29 37.71 21.47
N THR A 436 -9.01 37.57 21.81
CA THR A 436 -8.34 38.41 22.83
C THR A 436 -8.17 39.87 22.40
N CYS A 437 -8.26 40.15 21.11
CA CYS A 437 -7.95 41.47 20.55
C CYS A 437 -9.18 42.25 20.06
N MET A 438 -10.30 42.11 20.78
CA MET A 438 -11.55 42.83 20.53
C MET A 438 -11.54 44.30 21.01
N LYS A 439 -10.40 44.85 21.47
CA LYS A 439 -10.24 46.31 21.69
C LYS A 439 -9.76 46.95 20.37
N LYS A 440 -10.24 48.16 20.03
CA LYS A 440 -10.08 48.77 18.69
C LYS A 440 -8.64 48.78 18.16
N PHE A 441 -7.64 49.06 19.03
CA PHE A 441 -6.22 49.08 18.68
C PHE A 441 -5.59 47.68 18.53
N SER A 442 -6.16 46.65 19.17
CA SER A 442 -5.66 45.27 19.11
C SER A 442 -6.22 44.47 17.94
N ARG A 443 -7.36 44.87 17.36
CA ARG A 443 -7.96 44.16 16.22
C ARG A 443 -7.05 44.13 14.98
N THR A 444 -6.39 45.24 14.66
CA THR A 444 -5.45 45.35 13.52
C THR A 444 -4.23 44.46 13.75
N ALA A 445 -3.67 44.48 14.97
CA ALA A 445 -2.53 43.64 15.34
C ALA A 445 -2.87 42.13 15.23
N SER A 446 -4.07 41.70 15.64
CA SER A 446 -4.47 40.30 15.47
C SER A 446 -4.71 39.88 14.04
N ILE A 447 -5.30 40.74 13.21
CA ILE A 447 -5.44 40.46 11.78
C ILE A 447 -4.05 40.32 11.16
N MET A 448 -3.13 41.23 11.50
CA MET A 448 -1.74 41.18 11.04
C MET A 448 -1.04 39.90 11.48
N LEU A 449 -1.11 39.52 12.76
CA LEU A 449 -0.48 38.29 13.28
C LEU A 449 -1.07 37.02 12.66
N CYS A 450 -2.39 36.93 12.50
CA CYS A 450 -3.02 35.81 11.81
C CYS A 450 -2.61 35.75 10.33
N SER A 451 -2.50 36.90 9.67
CA SER A 451 -2.06 36.99 8.27
C SER A 451 -0.61 36.57 8.12
N ILE A 452 0.28 37.06 8.99
CA ILE A 452 1.70 36.66 9.03
C ILE A 452 1.82 35.16 9.28
N SER A 453 1.06 34.60 10.24
CA SER A 453 1.09 33.17 10.53
C SER A 453 0.65 32.32 9.32
N ALA A 454 -0.41 32.76 8.62
CA ALA A 454 -0.87 32.11 7.41
C ALA A 454 0.16 32.24 6.26
N LEU A 455 0.79 33.40 6.10
CA LEU A 455 1.82 33.63 5.09
C LEU A 455 3.08 32.79 5.36
N ILE A 456 3.50 32.64 6.62
CA ILE A 456 4.61 31.76 7.00
C ILE A 456 4.29 30.31 6.62
N LEU A 457 3.08 29.84 6.92
CA LEU A 457 2.65 28.48 6.61
C LEU A 457 2.58 28.22 5.10
N ILE A 458 1.96 29.13 4.34
CA ILE A 458 1.87 29.05 2.88
C ILE A 458 3.26 29.16 2.24
N GLY A 459 4.09 30.08 2.72
CA GLY A 459 5.45 30.28 2.26
C GLY A 459 6.32 29.05 2.51
N ALA A 460 6.21 28.41 3.68
CA ALA A 460 6.87 27.16 3.99
C ALA A 460 6.44 26.03 3.04
N SER A 461 5.13 25.88 2.80
CA SER A 461 4.60 24.89 1.86
C SER A 461 5.08 25.12 0.43
N LEU A 462 5.03 26.37 -0.05
CA LEU A 462 5.46 26.73 -1.40
C LEU A 462 6.97 26.54 -1.57
N SER A 463 7.77 27.01 -0.62
CA SER A 463 9.23 26.83 -0.64
C SER A 463 9.60 25.35 -0.68
N SER A 464 8.97 24.53 0.16
CA SER A 464 9.10 23.08 0.17
C SER A 464 8.82 22.47 -1.21
N GLN A 465 7.71 22.87 -1.83
CA GLN A 465 7.26 22.31 -3.11
C GLN A 465 8.11 22.78 -4.30
N LEU A 466 8.66 24.00 -4.25
CA LEU A 466 9.63 24.49 -5.23
C LEU A 466 10.93 23.68 -5.22
N GLU A 467 11.34 23.15 -4.06
CA GLU A 467 12.56 22.36 -3.89
C GLU A 467 12.38 20.90 -4.31
N THR A 468 11.22 20.32 -3.98
CA THR A 468 10.97 18.87 -4.04
C THR A 468 10.05 18.42 -5.17
N THR A 469 9.46 19.35 -5.94
CA THR A 469 8.52 19.01 -7.02
C THR A 469 8.75 19.87 -8.26
N ASP A 470 7.95 19.63 -9.30
CA ASP A 470 8.05 20.29 -10.60
C ASP A 470 7.07 21.45 -10.76
N ILE A 471 6.56 22.02 -9.65
CA ILE A 471 5.64 23.15 -9.69
C ILE A 471 6.22 24.36 -10.46
N ALA A 472 7.53 24.61 -10.36
CA ALA A 472 8.24 25.69 -11.03
C ALA A 472 8.71 25.38 -12.46
N TYR A 473 8.58 24.15 -12.95
CA TYR A 473 8.94 23.82 -14.34
C TYR A 473 8.05 24.59 -15.33
N PRO A 474 8.53 25.09 -16.49
CA PRO A 474 9.89 25.04 -17.00
C PRO A 474 10.78 26.20 -16.52
N VAL A 475 10.30 27.09 -15.64
CA VAL A 475 11.00 28.32 -15.23
C VAL A 475 12.37 28.04 -14.59
N ASN A 476 12.48 26.98 -13.78
CA ASN A 476 13.73 26.60 -13.14
C ASN A 476 14.57 25.59 -13.97
N GLY A 477 14.08 25.14 -15.14
CA GLY A 477 14.73 24.14 -16.00
C GLY A 477 14.93 22.74 -15.39
N ARG A 478 14.57 22.52 -14.12
CA ARG A 478 14.79 21.27 -13.39
C ARG A 478 13.57 20.37 -13.51
N VAL A 479 13.81 19.09 -13.78
CA VAL A 479 12.79 18.05 -13.71
C VAL A 479 13.12 17.09 -12.58
N VAL A 480 12.28 17.08 -11.55
CA VAL A 480 12.38 16.20 -10.39
C VAL A 480 11.82 14.82 -10.71
N PHE A 481 10.68 14.77 -11.40
CA PHE A 481 10.02 13.50 -11.76
C PHE A 481 10.54 12.97 -13.11
N GLN A 482 11.69 12.30 -13.05
CA GLN A 482 12.28 11.51 -14.12
C GLN A 482 11.45 10.24 -14.43
N LEU A 483 11.35 9.88 -15.70
CA LEU A 483 10.60 8.73 -16.21
C LEU A 483 11.53 7.78 -16.96
N SER A 484 11.01 6.64 -17.42
CA SER A 484 11.78 5.62 -18.14
C SER A 484 12.60 6.16 -19.33
N ILE A 485 12.10 7.21 -20.00
CA ILE A 485 12.77 7.86 -21.14
C ILE A 485 14.01 8.66 -20.73
N ASP A 486 14.11 9.06 -19.46
CA ASP A 486 15.23 9.84 -18.94
C ASP A 486 16.40 8.92 -18.52
N TYR A 487 16.26 7.60 -18.68
CA TYR A 487 17.25 6.59 -18.29
C TYR A 487 17.54 5.62 -19.43
N SER A 488 18.82 5.25 -19.60
CA SER A 488 19.23 4.25 -20.60
C SER A 488 18.80 2.82 -20.25
N LEU A 489 18.38 2.57 -19.01
CA LEU A 489 17.97 1.26 -18.52
C LEU A 489 16.82 0.66 -19.35
N SER A 490 15.79 1.47 -19.63
CA SER A 490 14.58 1.02 -20.31
C SER A 490 14.91 0.44 -21.69
N ALA A 491 15.64 1.19 -22.51
CA ALA A 491 16.07 0.76 -23.84
C ALA A 491 16.86 -0.57 -23.81
N LYS A 492 17.77 -0.74 -22.85
CA LYS A 492 18.59 -1.97 -22.73
C LYS A 492 17.77 -3.19 -22.31
N VAL A 493 16.74 -3.01 -21.48
CA VAL A 493 15.83 -4.11 -21.12
C VAL A 493 14.84 -4.38 -22.25
N ASP A 494 14.38 -3.35 -22.96
CA ASP A 494 13.48 -3.49 -24.10
C ASP A 494 14.13 -4.32 -25.23
N GLU A 495 15.43 -4.14 -25.52
CA GLU A 495 16.18 -5.01 -26.44
C GLU A 495 16.21 -6.48 -25.99
N LEU A 496 16.32 -6.74 -24.68
CA LEU A 496 16.25 -8.09 -24.14
C LEU A 496 14.83 -8.66 -24.31
N ILE A 497 13.79 -7.86 -24.08
CA ILE A 497 12.38 -8.25 -24.28
C ILE A 497 12.14 -8.63 -25.73
N ASP A 498 12.63 -7.82 -26.67
CA ASP A 498 12.53 -8.09 -28.10
C ASP A 498 13.22 -9.40 -28.45
N TRP A 499 14.44 -9.65 -27.93
CA TRP A 499 15.10 -10.93 -28.13
C TRP A 499 14.28 -12.11 -27.57
N ILE A 500 13.70 -11.99 -26.37
CA ILE A 500 12.88 -13.04 -25.75
C ILE A 500 11.65 -13.37 -26.62
N GLN A 501 10.96 -12.36 -27.15
CA GLN A 501 9.79 -12.52 -28.01
C GLN A 501 10.10 -13.32 -29.28
N HIS A 502 11.27 -13.10 -29.88
CA HIS A 502 11.68 -13.76 -31.13
C HIS A 502 12.33 -15.12 -30.89
N SER A 503 13.02 -15.31 -29.77
CA SER A 503 13.92 -16.44 -29.55
C SER A 503 13.26 -17.65 -28.89
N SER A 504 12.13 -17.48 -28.19
CA SER A 504 11.55 -18.61 -27.46
C SER A 504 10.04 -18.47 -27.18
N LYS A 505 9.24 -19.27 -27.90
CA LYS A 505 7.95 -19.79 -27.41
C LYS A 505 8.08 -21.26 -27.01
N SER A 506 9.26 -21.61 -26.48
CA SER A 506 9.62 -22.98 -26.16
C SER A 506 9.18 -23.37 -24.74
N ASN A 507 9.10 -24.67 -24.50
CA ASN A 507 8.80 -25.28 -23.21
C ASN A 507 9.98 -25.10 -22.22
N THR A 508 10.43 -23.89 -21.89
CA THR A 508 11.54 -23.62 -20.96
C THR A 508 11.39 -22.23 -20.33
N TYR A 509 11.98 -22.02 -19.17
CA TYR A 509 12.10 -20.69 -18.56
C TYR A 509 13.36 -19.96 -19.00
N ILE A 510 13.26 -18.63 -18.96
CA ILE A 510 14.39 -17.70 -19.04
C ILE A 510 14.60 -17.10 -17.64
N LEU A 511 15.77 -17.29 -17.07
CA LEU A 511 16.18 -16.69 -15.79
C LEU A 511 16.85 -15.34 -16.06
N ILE A 512 16.34 -14.27 -15.47
CA ILE A 512 16.82 -12.90 -15.70
C ILE A 512 17.38 -12.35 -14.40
N GLN A 513 18.64 -11.93 -14.40
CA GLN A 513 19.23 -11.23 -13.27
C GLN A 513 18.55 -9.87 -13.07
N ASP A 514 18.22 -9.51 -11.83
CA ASP A 514 17.53 -8.23 -11.57
C ASP A 514 18.50 -7.05 -11.73
N THR A 515 17.95 -5.91 -12.09
CA THR A 515 18.64 -4.63 -12.18
C THR A 515 18.69 -3.91 -10.83
N LEU A 516 17.88 -4.32 -9.84
CA LEU A 516 17.87 -3.71 -8.50
C LEU A 516 19.26 -3.75 -7.82
N GLY A 517 19.75 -2.57 -7.44
CA GLY A 517 21.04 -2.39 -6.77
C GLY A 517 22.26 -2.44 -7.70
N VAL A 518 22.05 -2.66 -9.00
CA VAL A 518 23.11 -2.75 -10.02
C VAL A 518 23.08 -1.57 -10.99
N VAL A 519 21.89 -0.97 -11.19
CA VAL A 519 21.71 0.21 -12.05
C VAL A 519 21.08 1.37 -11.29
N ASN A 520 21.26 2.59 -11.81
CA ASN A 520 20.67 3.82 -11.27
C ASN A 520 19.63 4.36 -12.27
N PRO A 521 18.36 4.56 -11.88
CA PRO A 521 17.78 4.33 -10.56
C PRO A 521 17.58 2.84 -10.28
N PRO A 522 17.57 2.42 -9.01
CA PRO A 522 17.17 1.07 -8.65
C PRO A 522 15.75 0.79 -9.15
N SER A 523 15.57 -0.32 -9.85
CA SER A 523 14.32 -0.66 -10.53
C SER A 523 14.17 -2.16 -10.73
N HIS A 524 12.93 -2.65 -10.62
CA HIS A 524 12.53 -3.99 -11.05
C HIS A 524 12.02 -4.00 -12.51
N TYR A 525 12.58 -3.17 -13.41
CA TYR A 525 12.06 -2.99 -14.77
C TYR A 525 11.92 -4.31 -15.56
N VAL A 526 12.78 -5.30 -15.26
CA VAL A 526 12.72 -6.66 -15.81
C VAL A 526 11.38 -7.39 -15.57
N TYR A 527 10.54 -6.95 -14.61
CA TYR A 527 9.20 -7.52 -14.41
C TYR A 527 8.25 -7.30 -15.59
N LEU A 528 8.51 -6.27 -16.41
CA LEU A 528 7.70 -6.00 -17.61
C LEU A 528 7.95 -7.03 -18.72
N VAL A 529 8.98 -7.88 -18.60
CA VAL A 529 9.26 -8.92 -19.61
C VAL A 529 8.07 -9.85 -19.77
N SER A 530 7.45 -10.31 -18.67
CA SER A 530 6.29 -11.21 -18.73
C SER A 530 5.08 -10.56 -19.40
N LEU A 531 4.82 -9.29 -19.09
CA LEU A 531 3.79 -8.45 -19.69
C LEU A 531 3.94 -8.36 -21.22
N MET A 532 5.17 -8.13 -21.68
CA MET A 532 5.46 -7.79 -23.07
C MET A 532 5.71 -9.03 -23.93
N SER A 533 6.29 -10.10 -23.37
CA SER A 533 6.68 -11.28 -24.15
C SER A 533 5.67 -12.43 -24.12
N ASN A 534 4.82 -12.54 -23.09
CA ASN A 534 4.04 -13.74 -22.77
C ASN A 534 4.91 -15.03 -22.70
N VAL A 535 6.20 -14.88 -22.40
CA VAL A 535 7.12 -16.00 -22.20
C VAL A 535 7.29 -16.21 -20.69
N PRO A 536 7.28 -17.46 -20.19
CA PRO A 536 7.57 -17.71 -18.80
C PRO A 536 8.99 -17.30 -18.43
N THR A 537 9.10 -16.38 -17.47
CA THR A 537 10.37 -15.85 -16.97
C THR A 537 10.48 -16.01 -15.45
N ILE A 538 11.71 -16.12 -14.99
CA ILE A 538 12.06 -16.18 -13.58
C ILE A 538 13.10 -15.11 -13.31
N GLY A 539 13.09 -14.55 -12.10
CA GLY A 539 13.99 -13.46 -11.72
C GLY A 539 13.22 -12.21 -11.33
N GLY A 540 13.95 -11.22 -10.82
CA GLY A 540 13.42 -9.92 -10.46
C GLY A 540 12.63 -9.85 -9.15
N ILE A 541 12.61 -10.91 -8.35
CA ILE A 541 11.73 -10.96 -7.16
C ILE A 541 12.18 -9.95 -6.12
N TYR A 542 11.33 -8.95 -5.87
CA TYR A 542 11.29 -8.18 -4.63
C TYR A 542 10.77 -9.05 -3.49
N GLY A 543 11.32 -8.96 -2.28
CA GLY A 543 11.10 -9.90 -1.16
C GLY A 543 9.63 -10.25 -0.82
N THR A 544 9.02 -11.13 -1.62
CA THR A 544 7.59 -11.49 -1.58
C THR A 544 7.28 -12.53 -0.51
N ARG A 545 8.30 -13.10 0.14
CA ARG A 545 8.16 -14.23 1.10
C ARG A 545 7.41 -15.44 0.54
N TYR A 546 7.23 -15.50 -0.78
CA TYR A 546 6.59 -16.62 -1.46
C TYR A 546 7.45 -17.87 -1.39
N ILE A 547 6.85 -19.05 -1.43
CA ILE A 547 7.57 -20.33 -1.37
C ILE A 547 8.67 -20.48 -2.44
N THR A 548 8.56 -19.77 -3.58
CA THR A 548 9.57 -19.80 -4.65
C THR A 548 10.60 -18.68 -4.57
N ASP A 549 10.48 -17.74 -3.63
CA ASP A 549 11.45 -16.64 -3.46
C ASP A 549 12.92 -17.14 -3.46
N PRO A 550 13.29 -18.23 -2.75
CA PRO A 550 14.65 -18.75 -2.75
C PRO A 550 15.14 -19.29 -4.10
N ILE A 551 14.23 -19.61 -5.03
CA ILE A 551 14.53 -20.18 -6.36
C ILE A 551 14.23 -19.22 -7.50
N ALA A 552 13.87 -17.97 -7.18
CA ALA A 552 13.51 -16.98 -8.18
C ALA A 552 14.02 -15.57 -7.85
N ASN A 553 14.58 -15.33 -6.65
CA ASN A 553 15.25 -14.09 -6.31
C ASN A 553 16.60 -13.98 -7.04
N THR A 554 16.78 -12.85 -7.72
CA THR A 554 17.98 -12.48 -8.47
C THR A 554 18.44 -11.04 -8.15
N GLU A 555 18.03 -10.52 -6.99
CA GLU A 555 18.38 -9.18 -6.51
C GLU A 555 19.80 -9.12 -5.95
N GLY A 556 20.42 -7.92 -5.98
CA GLY A 556 21.63 -7.65 -5.22
C GLY A 556 22.81 -8.55 -5.59
N ASN A 557 23.07 -8.72 -6.88
CA ASN A 557 24.11 -9.59 -7.45
C ASN A 557 23.92 -11.10 -7.12
N ARG A 558 22.67 -11.55 -6.99
CA ARG A 558 22.34 -12.97 -6.79
C ARG A 558 21.68 -13.57 -8.02
N ILE A 559 21.72 -14.90 -8.07
CA ILE A 559 21.00 -15.76 -9.01
C ILE A 559 20.47 -16.93 -8.18
N LEU A 560 19.14 -17.13 -8.14
CA LEU A 560 18.50 -18.16 -7.32
C LEU A 560 18.90 -18.04 -5.83
N SER A 561 18.90 -16.81 -5.30
CA SER A 561 19.38 -16.46 -3.95
C SER A 561 20.84 -16.78 -3.62
N ILE A 562 21.63 -17.29 -4.57
CA ILE A 562 23.06 -17.56 -4.42
C ILE A 562 23.84 -16.37 -5.01
N GLY A 563 24.89 -15.91 -4.34
CA GLY A 563 25.74 -14.84 -4.88
C GLY A 563 26.35 -15.23 -6.23
N ALA A 564 26.29 -14.33 -7.22
CA ALA A 564 26.76 -14.61 -8.58
C ALA A 564 28.22 -15.06 -8.62
N ASN A 565 29.09 -14.47 -7.78
CA ASN A 565 30.49 -14.89 -7.61
C ASN A 565 30.63 -16.35 -7.13
N MET A 566 29.73 -16.83 -6.27
CA MET A 566 29.78 -18.22 -5.79
C MET A 566 29.40 -19.20 -6.91
N LEU A 567 28.40 -18.85 -7.73
CA LEU A 567 28.05 -19.65 -8.90
C LEU A 567 29.12 -19.59 -9.99
N ALA A 568 29.79 -18.46 -10.16
CA ALA A 568 30.92 -18.34 -11.09
C ALA A 568 32.05 -19.33 -10.78
N ASN A 569 32.23 -19.69 -9.50
CA ASN A 569 33.20 -20.67 -9.04
C ASN A 569 32.70 -22.12 -9.08
N ASP A 570 31.40 -22.34 -9.25
CA ASP A 570 30.74 -23.66 -9.23
C ASP A 570 29.60 -23.70 -10.26
N LEU A 571 29.97 -23.79 -11.54
CA LEU A 571 29.01 -23.84 -12.64
C LEU A 571 28.24 -25.17 -12.72
N GLU A 572 28.78 -26.25 -12.13
CA GLU A 572 28.07 -27.52 -12.04
C GLU A 572 26.81 -27.36 -11.17
N LYS A 573 26.92 -26.63 -10.06
CA LYS A 573 25.76 -26.27 -9.23
C LYS A 573 24.71 -25.51 -10.02
N LEU A 574 25.11 -24.57 -10.88
CA LEU A 574 24.19 -23.85 -11.77
C LEU A 574 23.50 -24.79 -12.77
N ASP A 575 24.23 -25.71 -13.40
CA ASP A 575 23.68 -26.70 -14.34
C ASP A 575 22.66 -27.61 -13.67
N VAL A 576 22.93 -28.09 -12.45
CA VAL A 576 22.02 -28.93 -11.67
C VAL A 576 20.73 -28.17 -11.34
N LEU A 577 20.85 -26.94 -10.83
CA LEU A 577 19.69 -26.12 -10.49
C LEU A 577 18.85 -25.78 -11.73
N ALA A 578 19.49 -25.40 -12.84
CA ALA A 578 18.80 -25.08 -14.08
C ALA A 578 18.02 -26.28 -14.64
N ARG A 579 18.55 -27.50 -14.50
CA ARG A 579 17.86 -28.72 -14.93
C ARG A 579 16.61 -29.01 -14.10
N GLU A 580 16.72 -28.93 -12.78
CA GLU A 580 15.59 -29.16 -11.86
C GLU A 580 14.48 -28.11 -12.05
N LEU A 581 14.87 -26.88 -12.34
CA LEU A 581 13.98 -25.73 -12.45
C LEU A 581 13.45 -25.51 -13.88
N GLY A 582 13.96 -26.22 -14.89
CA GLY A 582 13.50 -26.07 -16.28
C GLY A 582 13.98 -24.78 -16.96
N ILE A 583 15.21 -24.34 -16.63
CA ILE A 583 15.82 -23.10 -17.12
C ILE A 583 16.81 -23.44 -18.25
N THR A 584 16.59 -22.94 -19.46
CA THR A 584 17.53 -23.12 -20.59
C THR A 584 18.34 -21.86 -20.89
N TYR A 585 17.83 -20.70 -20.53
CA TYR A 585 18.49 -19.43 -20.82
C TYR A 585 18.67 -18.63 -19.53
N ILE A 586 19.84 -18.00 -19.39
CA ILE A 586 20.15 -17.10 -18.28
C ILE A 586 20.65 -15.76 -18.81
N ALA A 587 19.95 -14.68 -18.49
CA ALA A 587 20.37 -13.31 -18.77
C ALA A 587 21.12 -12.75 -17.55
N VAL A 588 22.41 -12.44 -17.74
CA VAL A 588 23.33 -12.09 -16.66
C VAL A 588 23.82 -10.65 -16.83
N ILE A 589 23.94 -9.92 -15.72
CA ILE A 589 24.58 -8.60 -15.62
C ILE A 589 25.96 -8.72 -14.95
N ASP A 590 26.07 -9.57 -13.92
CA ASP A 590 27.26 -9.73 -13.09
C ASP A 590 28.52 -10.12 -13.91
N PRO A 591 29.61 -9.32 -13.84
CA PRO A 591 30.81 -9.57 -14.64
C PRO A 591 31.51 -10.91 -14.33
N SER A 592 31.54 -11.34 -13.08
CA SER A 592 32.23 -12.58 -12.69
C SER A 592 31.53 -13.78 -13.29
N LEU A 593 30.20 -13.82 -13.20
CA LEU A 593 29.41 -14.91 -13.79
C LEU A 593 29.46 -14.88 -15.33
N LYS A 594 29.39 -13.70 -15.97
CA LYS A 594 29.60 -13.57 -17.43
C LYS A 594 30.93 -14.17 -17.88
N ASN A 595 32.01 -13.81 -17.20
CA ASN A 595 33.35 -14.30 -17.53
C ASN A 595 33.48 -15.82 -17.33
N ALA A 596 32.92 -16.36 -16.25
CA ALA A 596 32.92 -17.79 -15.99
C ALA A 596 32.14 -18.57 -17.05
N LEU A 597 30.94 -18.11 -17.44
CA LEU A 597 30.12 -18.75 -18.47
C LEU A 597 30.82 -18.73 -19.84
N ASN A 598 31.39 -17.59 -20.24
CA ASN A 598 32.16 -17.46 -21.49
C ASN A 598 33.35 -18.43 -21.54
N ARG A 599 34.11 -18.60 -20.44
CA ARG A 599 35.29 -19.48 -20.40
C ARG A 599 34.95 -20.98 -20.38
N ASN A 600 33.75 -21.36 -19.95
CA ASN A 600 33.36 -22.76 -19.73
C ASN A 600 32.41 -23.30 -20.81
N GLY A 601 32.43 -22.70 -22.01
CA GLY A 601 31.77 -23.24 -23.21
C GLY A 601 30.25 -23.09 -23.24
N TYR A 602 29.66 -22.16 -22.47
CA TYR A 602 28.25 -21.81 -22.61
C TYR A 602 28.05 -20.96 -23.87
N LEU A 603 27.01 -21.26 -24.64
CA LEU A 603 26.74 -20.52 -25.87
C LEU A 603 26.08 -19.18 -25.53
N LYS A 604 26.77 -18.07 -25.83
CA LYS A 604 26.19 -16.74 -25.80
C LYS A 604 25.25 -16.57 -27.00
N VAL A 605 23.98 -16.30 -26.74
CA VAL A 605 22.91 -16.21 -27.76
C VAL A 605 22.37 -14.79 -27.94
N PHE A 606 22.66 -13.90 -26.99
CA PHE A 606 22.34 -12.47 -27.06
C PHE A 606 23.32 -11.69 -26.21
N SER A 607 23.57 -10.44 -26.59
CA SER A 607 24.41 -9.51 -25.83
C SER A 607 23.99 -8.08 -26.15
N ASN A 608 23.91 -7.25 -25.12
CA ASN A 608 23.90 -5.80 -25.25
C ASN A 608 24.75 -5.15 -24.15
N ASP A 609 24.66 -3.84 -24.00
CA ASP A 609 25.45 -3.07 -23.04
C ASP A 609 25.17 -3.39 -21.56
N LEU A 610 24.13 -4.15 -21.26
CA LEU A 610 23.75 -4.52 -19.89
C LEU A 610 23.76 -6.04 -19.67
N PHE A 611 23.08 -6.77 -20.54
CA PHE A 611 22.87 -8.21 -20.43
C PHE A 611 23.73 -9.00 -21.42
N GLU A 612 24.24 -10.14 -20.96
CA GLU A 612 24.61 -11.25 -21.83
C GLU A 612 23.68 -12.43 -21.54
N VAL A 613 23.10 -13.04 -22.58
CA VAL A 613 22.26 -14.23 -22.42
C VAL A 613 23.02 -15.46 -22.86
N PHE A 614 23.08 -16.43 -21.95
CA PHE A 614 23.72 -17.71 -22.18
C PHE A 614 22.68 -18.82 -22.26
N ARG A 615 22.90 -19.75 -23.19
CA ARG A 615 22.17 -21.02 -23.27
C ARG A 615 22.89 -22.08 -22.43
N MET A 616 22.13 -22.76 -21.58
CA MET A 616 22.61 -23.92 -20.82
C MET A 616 23.03 -25.05 -21.77
N LYS A 617 23.96 -25.90 -21.32
CA LYS A 617 24.49 -27.03 -22.12
C LYS A 617 23.41 -28.04 -22.53
N THR A 618 22.36 -28.16 -21.71
CA THR A 618 21.19 -29.01 -21.97
C THR A 618 19.93 -28.18 -22.10
N PHE A 619 19.00 -28.61 -22.95
CA PHE A 619 17.64 -28.07 -22.96
C PHE A 619 16.89 -28.59 -21.73
N ASN A 620 16.37 -27.67 -20.91
CA ASN A 620 15.72 -28.00 -19.65
C ASN A 620 14.23 -27.60 -19.73
N PRO A 621 13.30 -28.57 -19.86
CA PRO A 621 11.91 -28.24 -20.13
C PRO A 621 11.12 -27.73 -18.91
N ILE A 622 10.04 -26.95 -19.10
CA ILE A 622 9.05 -26.65 -18.04
C ILE A 622 8.16 -27.86 -17.77
N ALA A 623 7.69 -28.53 -18.81
CA ALA A 623 6.85 -29.71 -18.72
C ALA A 623 7.52 -30.92 -19.38
N SER A 624 7.62 -32.05 -18.69
CA SER A 624 8.23 -33.25 -19.26
C SER A 624 7.63 -34.53 -18.70
N ILE A 625 7.74 -35.59 -19.49
CA ILE A 625 7.41 -36.96 -19.12
C ILE A 625 8.73 -37.73 -19.11
N GLU A 626 8.96 -38.59 -18.10
CA GLU A 626 10.21 -39.35 -17.99
C GLU A 626 10.40 -40.36 -19.12
N ASN A 627 9.30 -40.83 -19.71
CA ASN A 627 9.30 -41.74 -20.86
C ASN A 627 9.91 -41.05 -22.10
N SER A 628 11.02 -41.60 -22.61
CA SER A 628 11.78 -41.04 -23.73
C SER A 628 11.04 -41.04 -25.07
N THR A 629 9.97 -41.84 -25.22
CA THR A 629 9.13 -41.83 -26.43
C THR A 629 8.02 -40.79 -26.37
N ALA A 630 7.78 -40.20 -25.19
CA ALA A 630 6.73 -39.21 -25.00
C ALA A 630 7.27 -37.80 -25.27
N THR A 631 6.44 -36.97 -25.89
CA THR A 631 6.76 -35.56 -26.18
C THR A 631 5.72 -34.65 -25.54
N VAL A 632 6.17 -33.47 -25.08
CA VAL A 632 5.31 -32.44 -24.52
C VAL A 632 5.52 -31.15 -25.29
N ARG A 633 4.43 -30.60 -25.83
CA ARG A 633 4.40 -29.32 -26.52
C ARG A 633 3.54 -28.34 -25.74
N VAL A 634 4.09 -27.16 -25.48
CA VAL A 634 3.33 -26.04 -24.91
C VAL A 634 2.47 -25.45 -26.02
N LEU A 635 1.16 -25.44 -25.84
CA LEU A 635 0.24 -24.78 -26.76
C LEU A 635 -0.02 -23.33 -26.36
N ASN A 636 -0.09 -23.05 -25.06
CA ASN A 636 -0.38 -21.71 -24.56
C ASN A 636 0.07 -21.50 -23.11
N TYR A 637 0.68 -20.34 -22.85
CA TYR A 637 0.88 -19.77 -21.51
C TYR A 637 0.19 -18.40 -21.46
N THR A 638 -0.86 -18.31 -20.67
CA THR A 638 -1.58 -17.05 -20.38
C THR A 638 -1.97 -17.03 -18.91
N VAL A 639 -2.19 -15.84 -18.36
CA VAL A 639 -2.73 -15.70 -17.01
C VAL A 639 -4.02 -16.53 -16.88
N ASP A 640 -4.07 -17.35 -15.83
CA ASP A 640 -5.11 -18.33 -15.49
C ASP A 640 -5.34 -19.48 -16.47
N ASN A 641 -4.49 -19.66 -17.47
CA ASN A 641 -4.68 -20.73 -18.44
C ASN A 641 -3.35 -21.19 -19.05
N VAL A 642 -2.98 -22.41 -18.69
CA VAL A 642 -1.88 -23.16 -19.32
C VAL A 642 -2.44 -24.32 -20.09
N VAL A 643 -1.99 -24.49 -21.33
CA VAL A 643 -2.40 -25.60 -22.20
C VAL A 643 -1.17 -26.34 -22.70
N LEU A 644 -1.07 -27.62 -22.35
CA LEU A 644 0.01 -28.52 -22.74
C LEU A 644 -0.58 -29.65 -23.57
N GLU A 645 0.07 -30.00 -24.68
CA GLU A 645 -0.21 -31.19 -25.44
C GLU A 645 0.85 -32.23 -25.15
N PHE A 646 0.45 -33.48 -24.95
CA PHE A 646 1.37 -34.61 -24.85
C PHE A 646 1.04 -35.67 -25.90
N ARG A 647 2.07 -36.35 -26.39
CA ARG A 647 1.95 -37.45 -27.36
C ARG A 647 2.91 -38.58 -27.01
N GLY A 648 2.52 -39.82 -27.29
CA GLY A 648 3.37 -41.01 -27.11
C GLY A 648 3.64 -41.39 -25.65
N ALA A 649 2.79 -40.93 -24.72
CA ALA A 649 2.82 -41.33 -23.32
C ALA A 649 2.21 -42.74 -23.15
N LYS A 650 2.44 -43.36 -22.00
CA LYS A 650 1.72 -44.55 -21.52
C LYS A 650 0.64 -44.13 -20.51
N VAL A 651 -0.38 -44.97 -20.34
CA VAL A 651 -1.36 -44.78 -19.28
C VAL A 651 -0.64 -44.81 -17.93
N ASN A 652 -0.92 -43.84 -17.07
CA ASN A 652 -0.27 -43.56 -15.78
C ASN A 652 1.17 -43.03 -15.87
N ASP A 653 1.65 -42.63 -17.05
CA ASP A 653 2.87 -41.83 -17.13
C ASP A 653 2.68 -40.53 -16.34
N ARG A 654 3.78 -40.06 -15.75
CA ARG A 654 3.83 -38.86 -14.91
C ARG A 654 4.28 -37.67 -15.74
N LEU A 655 3.38 -36.72 -15.94
CA LEU A 655 3.72 -35.41 -16.47
C LEU A 655 4.15 -34.50 -15.32
N ARG A 656 5.42 -34.13 -15.27
CA ARG A 656 5.95 -33.16 -14.32
C ARG A 656 5.95 -31.77 -14.94
N VAL A 657 5.38 -30.80 -14.23
CA VAL A 657 5.33 -29.41 -14.63
C VAL A 657 6.03 -28.59 -13.54
N ARG A 658 7.11 -27.86 -13.89
CA ARG A 658 7.87 -26.99 -12.96
C ARG A 658 7.09 -25.71 -12.71
N MET A 659 5.89 -25.87 -12.17
CA MET A 659 5.01 -24.83 -11.71
C MET A 659 4.47 -25.23 -10.35
N VAL A 660 4.35 -24.25 -9.45
CA VAL A 660 3.90 -24.48 -8.09
C VAL A 660 2.50 -25.06 -8.12
N TYR A 661 2.33 -26.18 -7.42
CA TYR A 661 1.02 -26.72 -7.12
C TYR A 661 0.30 -25.74 -6.20
N TYR A 662 -0.86 -25.28 -6.62
CA TYR A 662 -1.70 -24.38 -5.85
C TYR A 662 -3.14 -24.94 -5.78
N PRO A 663 -3.76 -25.05 -4.59
CA PRO A 663 -5.01 -25.82 -4.45
C PRO A 663 -6.23 -25.27 -5.21
N GLU A 664 -6.20 -23.99 -5.61
CA GLU A 664 -7.26 -23.37 -6.42
C GLU A 664 -7.05 -23.57 -7.93
N LEU A 665 -6.07 -24.40 -8.32
CA LEU A 665 -5.88 -24.79 -9.71
C LEU A 665 -6.70 -26.03 -10.05
N SER A 666 -7.51 -25.90 -11.09
CA SER A 666 -8.26 -26.95 -11.74
C SER A 666 -7.45 -27.51 -12.90
N VAL A 667 -7.13 -28.81 -12.83
CA VAL A 667 -6.36 -29.51 -13.86
C VAL A 667 -7.24 -30.54 -14.55
N LYS A 668 -7.36 -30.42 -15.87
CA LYS A 668 -8.18 -31.29 -16.71
C LYS A 668 -7.34 -31.91 -17.81
N VAL A 669 -7.49 -33.21 -18.04
CA VAL A 669 -6.91 -33.92 -19.19
C VAL A 669 -8.05 -34.34 -20.12
N ASN A 670 -8.00 -33.88 -21.38
CA ASN A 670 -9.07 -34.11 -22.36
C ASN A 670 -10.46 -33.73 -21.83
N GLY A 671 -10.53 -32.62 -21.07
CA GLY A 671 -11.76 -32.10 -20.46
C GLY A 671 -12.18 -32.77 -19.15
N ARG A 672 -11.53 -33.86 -18.72
CA ARG A 672 -11.86 -34.56 -17.47
C ARG A 672 -10.93 -34.12 -16.34
N PRO A 673 -11.46 -33.81 -15.15
CA PRO A 673 -10.63 -33.50 -13.98
C PRO A 673 -9.67 -34.65 -13.65
N VAL A 674 -8.44 -34.32 -13.27
CA VAL A 674 -7.43 -35.28 -12.82
C VAL A 674 -6.79 -34.83 -11.52
N THR A 675 -6.34 -35.80 -10.72
CA THR A 675 -5.61 -35.52 -9.48
C THR A 675 -4.20 -35.03 -9.79
N VAL A 676 -3.80 -33.94 -9.14
CA VAL A 676 -2.43 -33.41 -9.15
C VAL A 676 -1.75 -33.80 -7.84
N ILE A 677 -0.52 -34.29 -7.93
CA ILE A 677 0.29 -34.69 -6.78
C ILE A 677 1.44 -33.68 -6.64
N PRO A 678 1.77 -33.22 -5.42
CA PRO A 678 2.97 -32.42 -5.19
C PRO A 678 4.25 -33.21 -5.52
N TYR A 679 5.07 -32.67 -6.39
CA TYR A 679 6.41 -33.17 -6.72
C TYR A 679 7.47 -32.23 -6.16
N TYR A 680 8.43 -32.79 -5.43
CA TYR A 680 9.55 -32.06 -4.84
C TYR A 680 10.84 -32.45 -5.57
N PRO A 681 11.43 -31.54 -6.37
CA PRO A 681 12.69 -31.80 -7.05
C PRO A 681 13.79 -32.22 -6.05
N PRO A 682 14.39 -33.42 -6.19
CA PRO A 682 15.23 -34.01 -5.16
C PRO A 682 16.55 -33.25 -4.94
N ASN A 683 17.13 -32.69 -6.00
CA ASN A 683 18.38 -31.96 -5.89
C ASN A 683 18.18 -30.53 -5.37
N LEU A 684 16.99 -29.94 -5.54
CA LEU A 684 16.69 -28.60 -5.04
C LEU A 684 16.83 -28.52 -3.52
N SER A 685 16.23 -29.47 -2.79
CA SER A 685 16.33 -29.51 -1.32
C SER A 685 17.76 -29.75 -0.85
N LYS A 686 18.59 -30.47 -1.62
CA LYS A 686 19.98 -30.73 -1.26
C LYS A 686 20.88 -29.51 -1.49
N THR A 687 20.65 -28.80 -2.59
CA THR A 687 21.55 -27.74 -3.06
C THR A 687 21.29 -26.38 -2.42
N ILE A 688 20.03 -26.06 -2.13
CA ILE A 688 19.61 -24.75 -1.59
C ILE A 688 18.72 -24.87 -0.34
N GLY A 689 18.45 -26.08 0.16
CA GLY A 689 17.76 -26.28 1.43
C GLY A 689 16.25 -25.96 1.41
N VAL A 690 15.62 -25.86 0.23
CA VAL A 690 14.19 -25.51 0.12
C VAL A 690 13.37 -26.60 -0.57
N ARG A 691 12.11 -26.72 -0.14
CA ARG A 691 11.14 -27.68 -0.69
C ARG A 691 9.99 -26.92 -1.33
N VAL A 692 9.97 -26.88 -2.66
CA VAL A 692 8.90 -26.26 -3.45
C VAL A 692 8.01 -27.35 -4.05
N PRO A 693 6.68 -27.30 -3.84
CA PRO A 693 5.76 -28.29 -4.38
C PRO A 693 5.43 -27.95 -5.83
N PHE A 694 6.07 -28.62 -6.79
CA PHE A 694 5.68 -28.54 -8.20
C PHE A 694 4.55 -29.53 -8.53
N MET A 695 3.95 -29.40 -9.71
CA MET A 695 2.84 -30.26 -10.12
C MET A 695 3.32 -31.55 -10.80
N GLU A 696 2.79 -32.69 -10.37
CA GLU A 696 2.86 -33.97 -11.09
C GLU A 696 1.45 -34.46 -11.42
N ILE A 697 1.21 -34.79 -12.68
CA ILE A 697 -0.10 -35.15 -13.22
C ILE A 697 -0.03 -36.56 -13.79
N LEU A 698 -0.93 -37.43 -13.37
CA LEU A 698 -1.06 -38.78 -13.92
C LEU A 698 -1.86 -38.73 -15.23
N LEU A 699 -1.25 -39.23 -16.31
CA LEU A 699 -1.85 -39.18 -17.64
C LEU A 699 -2.79 -40.39 -17.87
N PRO A 700 -4.10 -40.17 -18.13
CA PRO A 700 -5.06 -41.26 -18.30
C PRO A 700 -5.04 -41.88 -19.71
N SER A 701 -4.21 -41.37 -20.62
CA SER A 701 -4.22 -41.74 -22.05
C SER A 701 -2.84 -41.52 -22.66
N MET A 702 -2.62 -42.06 -23.87
CA MET A 702 -1.32 -41.95 -24.55
C MET A 702 -1.09 -40.57 -25.20
N ASN A 703 -2.17 -39.91 -25.59
CA ASN A 703 -2.15 -38.60 -26.23
C ASN A 703 -3.27 -37.74 -25.64
N GLY A 704 -3.04 -36.44 -25.53
CA GLY A 704 -4.08 -35.55 -25.03
C GLY A 704 -3.62 -34.15 -24.75
N ILE A 705 -4.55 -33.38 -24.19
CA ILE A 705 -4.37 -31.99 -23.81
C ILE A 705 -4.59 -31.87 -22.31
N VAL A 706 -3.59 -31.34 -21.61
CA VAL A 706 -3.68 -30.91 -20.22
C VAL A 706 -4.01 -29.42 -20.20
N ARG A 707 -5.06 -29.05 -19.48
CA ARG A 707 -5.44 -27.67 -19.23
C ARG A 707 -5.39 -27.39 -17.73
N ILE A 708 -4.65 -26.36 -17.35
CA ILE A 708 -4.54 -25.88 -15.97
C ILE A 708 -5.17 -24.50 -15.91
N THR A 709 -6.19 -24.33 -15.08
CA THR A 709 -6.95 -23.08 -14.92
C THR A 709 -7.17 -22.74 -13.46
N TYR A 710 -7.21 -21.45 -13.13
CA TYR A 710 -7.54 -21.00 -11.78
C TYR A 710 -9.06 -20.93 -11.56
N GLU A 711 -9.54 -21.50 -10.46
CA GLU A 711 -10.93 -21.48 -10.02
C GLU A 711 -11.01 -20.90 -8.59
N PRO A 712 -11.57 -19.68 -8.40
CA PRO A 712 -11.59 -19.03 -7.10
C PRO A 712 -12.53 -19.72 -6.11
N ASP A 713 -12.26 -19.56 -4.80
CA ASP A 713 -13.15 -20.02 -3.74
C ASP A 713 -14.53 -19.33 -3.82
N VAL A 714 -15.56 -20.13 -4.11
CA VAL A 714 -16.92 -19.64 -4.39
C VAL A 714 -17.55 -18.95 -3.18
N ILE A 715 -17.32 -19.47 -1.96
CA ILE A 715 -17.95 -18.96 -0.73
C ILE A 715 -17.44 -17.55 -0.42
N SER A 716 -16.13 -17.36 -0.46
CA SER A 716 -15.49 -16.09 -0.19
C SER A 716 -15.90 -15.02 -1.21
N HIS A 717 -15.89 -15.35 -2.51
CA HIS A 717 -16.32 -14.45 -3.59
C HIS A 717 -17.79 -14.06 -3.46
N THR A 718 -18.68 -15.05 -3.25
CA THR A 718 -20.13 -14.82 -3.11
C THR A 718 -20.44 -13.92 -1.91
N THR A 719 -19.74 -14.11 -0.79
CA THR A 719 -19.93 -13.29 0.43
C THR A 719 -19.61 -11.82 0.16
N SER A 720 -18.47 -11.53 -0.46
CA SER A 720 -18.09 -10.15 -0.78
C SER A 720 -18.99 -9.51 -1.83
N LEU A 721 -19.39 -10.27 -2.86
CA LEU A 721 -20.30 -9.77 -3.89
C LEU A 721 -21.70 -9.47 -3.32
N ALA A 722 -22.26 -10.36 -2.52
CA ALA A 722 -23.55 -10.13 -1.87
C ALA A 722 -23.51 -8.90 -0.94
N THR A 723 -22.41 -8.73 -0.21
CA THR A 723 -22.18 -7.56 0.65
C THR A 723 -22.14 -6.26 -0.16
N LEU A 724 -21.45 -6.27 -1.31
CA LEU A 724 -21.39 -5.12 -2.21
C LEU A 724 -22.77 -4.78 -2.79
N ILE A 725 -23.51 -5.77 -3.29
CA ILE A 725 -24.86 -5.59 -3.84
C ILE A 725 -25.80 -5.01 -2.79
N PHE A 726 -25.82 -5.58 -1.58
CA PHE A 726 -26.62 -5.08 -0.46
C PHE A 726 -26.28 -3.62 -0.14
N SER A 727 -24.99 -3.29 -0.07
CA SER A 727 -24.48 -1.96 0.26
C SER A 727 -24.87 -0.91 -0.78
N LEU A 728 -24.77 -1.25 -2.06
CA LEU A 728 -25.20 -0.39 -3.17
C LEU A 728 -26.73 -0.20 -3.15
N ALA A 729 -27.51 -1.25 -2.90
CA ALA A 729 -28.96 -1.15 -2.79
C ALA A 729 -29.38 -0.21 -1.65
N VAL A 730 -28.83 -0.40 -0.44
CA VAL A 730 -29.11 0.45 0.73
C VAL A 730 -28.73 1.91 0.49
N THR A 731 -27.56 2.16 -0.11
CA THR A 731 -27.11 3.51 -0.46
C THR A 731 -28.02 4.15 -1.50
N SER A 732 -28.43 3.39 -2.52
CA SER A 732 -29.34 3.87 -3.58
C SER A 732 -30.71 4.25 -3.04
N ILE A 733 -31.27 3.45 -2.11
CA ILE A 733 -32.54 3.77 -1.44
C ILE A 733 -32.43 5.10 -0.69
N LEU A 734 -31.32 5.35 0.02
CA LEU A 734 -31.12 6.62 0.72
C LEU A 734 -31.08 7.80 -0.25
N PHE A 735 -30.36 7.65 -1.36
CA PHE A 735 -30.22 8.69 -2.36
C PHE A 735 -31.57 8.99 -3.04
N LEU A 736 -32.31 7.96 -3.44
CA LEU A 736 -33.66 8.07 -4.02
C LEU A 736 -34.62 8.78 -3.06
N ARG A 737 -34.64 8.41 -1.77
CA ARG A 737 -35.47 9.09 -0.76
C ARG A 737 -35.16 10.58 -0.65
N ARG A 738 -33.88 10.98 -0.75
CA ARG A 738 -33.48 12.40 -0.75
C ARG A 738 -33.87 13.11 -2.04
N ALA A 739 -33.67 12.47 -3.19
CA ALA A 739 -34.03 13.03 -4.49
C ALA A 739 -35.55 13.28 -4.57
N VAL A 740 -36.37 12.29 -4.20
CA VAL A 740 -37.84 12.42 -4.15
C VAL A 740 -38.25 13.55 -3.21
N LYS A 741 -37.69 13.62 -2.00
CA LYS A 741 -37.98 14.71 -1.06
C LYS A 741 -37.65 16.09 -1.66
N TYR A 742 -36.53 16.21 -2.37
CA TYR A 742 -36.13 17.47 -3.01
C TYR A 742 -37.07 17.87 -4.16
N VAL A 743 -37.49 16.90 -4.99
CA VAL A 743 -38.43 17.14 -6.09
C VAL A 743 -39.82 17.53 -5.57
N TYR A 744 -40.33 16.83 -4.54
CA TYR A 744 -41.62 17.16 -3.93
C TYR A 744 -41.59 18.55 -3.28
N LEU A 745 -40.53 18.89 -2.54
CA LEU A 745 -40.41 20.23 -1.96
C LEU A 745 -40.32 21.34 -3.02
N ARG A 746 -39.72 21.08 -4.19
CA ARG A 746 -39.74 22.05 -5.30
C ARG A 746 -41.11 22.23 -5.95
N ARG A 747 -41.96 21.19 -5.99
CA ARG A 747 -43.31 21.25 -6.57
C ARG A 747 -44.35 21.96 -5.69
N PHE A 748 -44.05 22.19 -4.41
CA PHE A 748 -44.95 22.89 -3.47
C PHE A 748 -44.52 24.33 -3.17
N TYR A 749 -43.34 24.76 -3.65
CA TYR A 749 -42.78 26.11 -3.44
C TYR A 749 -42.58 26.89 -4.75
N HIS A 750 -43.03 26.34 -5.87
CA HIS A 750 -43.30 27.00 -7.13
C HIS A 750 -44.78 26.77 -7.45
#